data_AF-A0A6G6JZZ3-F1
#
_entry.id   AF-A0A6G6JZZ3-F1
#
_cell.length_a   1.000
_cell.length_b   1.000
_cell.length_c   1.000
_cell.angle_alpha   90.00
_cell.angle_beta   90.00
_cell.angle_gamma   90.00
#
_symmetry.space_group_name_H-M   'P 1'
#
loop_
_entity.id
_entity.type
_entity.pdbx_description
1 polymer ?
#
loop_
_entity_poly.entity_id
_entity_poly.type
_entity_poly.pdbx_seq_one_letter_code
_entity_poly.pdbx_strand_id
1 'polypeptide(L)'
;MIRERERTIYVPYEELEKVFTDDGKGVFLPYKEFLELWQELNLKRAKDETKPPQEGVVSRAEYTGSVEGDVLTIDAKITVESFKDGWLTIPLSRGVNLPGVTDVDAGKATLSSKPEGYDLIVPDKGVYELKMKLHAGIGRSGGKSRLVLALPSAAVSRFTATVPGNGWDFEVNPAAAFTSRPAGDKTELSFFFGSGSKFDVAWSKPEAAVALKPLILASNKVTSEVRGGSLATNAAIDLRILRAPVSEFVISIPAGQSVLSVTGDDVKEWKLDGADAPAGGAPQKLTIVLNEPAKEKWAGTVSLEVPLPKLPADAPVPLIQITGAAQDRGDLTVVAEPQLDVIPKTGEGLIQQTAAGDAAAGLVNVTGYRYLKHPAQLSLSVSEAKPQVDVESRTTFTVERDRSRLETVFNYQVRRVGIFDARVQLPAGWTGWEVVGVNADAWTVEKSGNVETLALKFPKQTLGSTSFTVRGQQLRANATDDATVPVFTPQNVARHDAKIGVSVHSSLEVNTKDRGSLSLEDVNALRAVMTQYPNDPEPQQQLARVSPPTEVMLAFRHRDAVQTPATLSFKPRPPQVNVQVLTLAQVKEQSTLHQWTLVFDVGYAAIDKFILAVPKAVAGDIRLVDPQVKEIRKDYQAPANAAQPPLPNAEAYALWEVVLRSERMGQFTLSLSHEQPGTGAQSVAVDLLQVHVPGAFQETGQVAVLKDDNLEIVKSTAESMEEIDPRELSNSLQRSGVFLAYKYKAQPLSLKLEIARNAYISVPQAVITHAVLTSAVATDRAQTTEAIYWVKNNAQQFLTVRLPKTARLVSDVFVKGQTQQPMKREGADDLLIRLPSDAASRRAAFPVRFVYEVPSEKAGEKIGWWGGIHIDPPALLDVTKVLEAHHALYLPESHDYTGFTGPMTLSVRDRGWMRFRSMVNALVPAFGPSLTQSSGDWNTVPAIPPDQKAAFDFQVPTQGRNVVLHRLGEPAAIDVSFRSRGFSYFLEGVMFFVVLALGVARWKAPLREKFRYLLIFGLGGILLTGILSPANGQVAKGSVFAAGIMAVAWTVCGFFRGVKNWMQRPKHRPPPLGGGGGSGGPPNPGGGSPKPESPELVTAKVPVHPPVSEPAITARTTSPPGGGNEVK
;
A
#
# COMPACT_ATOMS: atom_id res chain seq x y z
N MET A 1 -13.41 -56.06 74.71
CA MET A 1 -13.84 -55.52 76.01
C MET A 1 -12.58 -54.92 76.61
N ILE A 2 -12.52 -53.69 77.08
CA ILE A 2 -13.58 -52.83 77.61
C ILE A 2 -14.05 -51.79 76.57
N ARG A 3 -15.33 -51.37 76.60
CA ARG A 3 -15.82 -50.20 75.86
C ARG A 3 -15.62 -48.99 76.78
N GLU A 4 -14.55 -48.23 76.59
CA GLU A 4 -14.47 -46.92 77.22
C GLU A 4 -15.48 -45.99 76.53
N ARG A 5 -16.30 -45.32 77.34
CA ARG A 5 -17.32 -44.39 76.84
C ARG A 5 -16.62 -43.07 76.49
N GLU A 6 -16.86 -42.61 75.28
CA GLU A 6 -16.58 -41.24 74.87
C GLU A 6 -17.18 -40.27 75.91
N ARG A 7 -16.33 -39.44 76.53
CA ARG A 7 -16.72 -38.42 77.49
C ARG A 7 -16.62 -37.05 76.82
N THR A 8 -17.75 -36.55 76.31
CA THR A 8 -17.85 -35.16 75.87
C THR A 8 -17.82 -34.25 77.10
N ILE A 9 -16.77 -33.42 77.21
CA ILE A 9 -16.64 -32.41 78.26
C ILE A 9 -16.75 -31.04 77.57
N TYR A 10 -17.75 -30.25 77.96
CA TYR A 10 -17.90 -28.88 77.50
C TYR A 10 -17.10 -27.95 78.40
N VAL A 11 -15.92 -27.54 77.92
CA VAL A 11 -15.07 -26.55 78.60
C VAL A 11 -15.43 -25.16 78.04
N PRO A 12 -15.72 -24.15 78.90
CA PRO A 12 -15.85 -22.77 78.44
C PRO A 12 -14.57 -22.33 77.74
N TYR A 13 -14.67 -21.57 76.65
CA TYR A 13 -13.51 -21.21 75.82
C TYR A 13 -12.39 -20.52 76.62
N GLU A 14 -12.77 -19.75 77.64
CA GLU A 14 -11.89 -19.02 78.58
C GLU A 14 -11.06 -19.94 79.49
N GLU A 15 -11.45 -21.22 79.66
CA GLU A 15 -10.74 -22.19 80.52
C GLU A 15 -9.94 -23.24 79.72
N LEU A 16 -9.99 -23.18 78.39
CA LEU A 16 -9.39 -24.18 77.48
C LEU A 16 -7.87 -24.31 77.67
N GLU A 17 -7.18 -23.23 78.02
CA GLU A 17 -5.72 -23.18 78.19
C GLU A 17 -5.22 -24.04 79.37
N LYS A 18 -6.02 -24.17 80.44
CA LYS A 18 -5.69 -24.97 81.63
C LYS A 18 -5.63 -26.49 81.34
N VAL A 19 -6.30 -26.96 80.28
CA VAL A 19 -6.38 -28.38 79.93
C VAL A 19 -5.05 -28.93 79.42
N PHE A 20 -4.13 -28.06 78.97
CA PHE A 20 -2.85 -28.45 78.38
C PHE A 20 -1.63 -28.25 79.31
N THR A 21 -1.81 -27.59 80.46
CA THR A 21 -0.68 -27.07 81.25
C THR A 21 -0.03 -28.10 82.19
N ASP A 22 -0.76 -29.11 82.66
CA ASP A 22 -0.30 -29.97 83.78
C ASP A 22 0.43 -31.27 83.39
N ASP A 23 0.33 -31.76 82.15
CA ASP A 23 0.98 -33.05 81.74
C ASP A 23 1.65 -33.03 80.34
N GLY A 24 1.65 -31.90 79.64
CA GLY A 24 2.48 -31.67 78.42
C GLY A 24 2.24 -32.60 77.22
N LYS A 25 1.15 -33.38 77.20
CA LYS A 25 0.82 -34.34 76.13
C LYS A 25 -0.66 -34.27 75.72
N GLY A 26 -0.97 -33.35 74.83
CA GLY A 26 -2.26 -33.25 74.16
C GLY A 26 -2.11 -32.60 72.79
N VAL A 27 -2.84 -33.09 71.79
CA VAL A 27 -2.85 -32.53 70.43
C VAL A 27 -4.27 -32.04 70.16
N PHE A 28 -4.41 -30.78 69.74
CA PHE A 28 -5.68 -30.23 69.33
C PHE A 28 -6.01 -30.69 67.90
N LEU A 29 -7.07 -31.47 67.72
CA LEU A 29 -7.49 -31.99 66.44
C LEU A 29 -8.94 -31.57 66.12
N PRO A 30 -9.26 -31.18 64.88
CA PRO A 30 -10.64 -31.04 64.43
C PRO A 30 -11.42 -32.34 64.64
N TYR A 31 -12.66 -32.26 65.13
CA TYR A 31 -13.47 -33.44 65.45
C TYR A 31 -13.68 -34.40 64.26
N LYS A 32 -13.62 -33.90 63.02
CA LYS A 32 -13.61 -34.73 61.81
C LYS A 32 -12.36 -35.60 61.68
N GLU A 33 -11.17 -35.03 61.88
CA GLU A 33 -9.90 -35.77 61.83
C GLU A 33 -9.81 -36.76 63.01
N PHE A 34 -10.33 -36.37 64.19
CA PHE A 34 -10.47 -37.30 65.30
C PHE A 34 -11.37 -38.48 64.93
N LEU A 35 -12.53 -38.24 64.30
CA LEU A 35 -13.42 -39.31 63.83
C LEU A 35 -12.79 -40.19 62.75
N GLU A 36 -12.00 -39.62 61.82
CA GLU A 36 -11.30 -40.38 60.78
C GLU A 36 -10.23 -41.30 61.40
N LEU A 37 -9.37 -40.78 62.28
CA LEU A 37 -8.39 -41.58 63.02
C LEU A 37 -9.04 -42.60 63.97
N TRP A 38 -10.15 -42.23 64.63
CA TRP A 38 -10.91 -43.10 65.53
C TRP A 38 -11.62 -44.23 64.78
N GLN A 39 -12.04 -43.99 63.53
CA GLN A 39 -12.56 -45.04 62.63
C GLN A 39 -11.45 -45.97 62.14
N GLU A 40 -10.26 -45.46 61.79
CA GLU A 40 -9.10 -46.30 61.47
C GLU A 40 -8.65 -47.15 62.67
N LEU A 41 -8.71 -46.63 63.90
CA LEU A 41 -8.32 -47.32 65.13
C LEU A 41 -9.37 -48.31 65.67
N ASN A 42 -10.67 -48.04 65.51
CA ASN A 42 -11.74 -48.94 65.98
C ASN A 42 -12.22 -49.95 64.95
N LEU A 43 -11.80 -49.84 63.69
CA LEU A 43 -11.77 -50.98 62.78
C LEU A 43 -10.76 -52.00 63.33
N LYS A 44 -11.29 -52.94 64.12
CA LYS A 44 -10.60 -54.19 64.45
C LYS A 44 -10.34 -54.99 63.18
N ARG A 45 -9.29 -54.61 62.45
CA ARG A 45 -8.58 -55.57 61.62
C ARG A 45 -8.23 -56.73 62.54
N ALA A 46 -8.50 -57.95 62.09
CA ALA A 46 -7.70 -59.06 62.54
C ALA A 46 -6.23 -58.64 62.36
N LYS A 47 -5.31 -59.15 63.17
CA LYS A 47 -3.90 -58.97 62.87
C LYS A 47 -3.64 -59.84 61.64
N ASP A 48 -3.94 -59.29 60.47
CA ASP A 48 -3.75 -59.93 59.18
C ASP A 48 -2.27 -60.26 59.15
N GLU A 49 -1.96 -61.54 59.32
CA GLU A 49 -0.67 -62.06 58.93
C GLU A 49 -0.47 -61.57 57.51
N THR A 50 0.56 -60.74 57.30
CA THR A 50 0.92 -60.24 55.97
C THR A 50 1.30 -61.46 55.15
N LYS A 51 0.29 -62.06 54.50
CA LYS A 51 0.44 -63.26 53.71
C LYS A 51 1.52 -62.94 52.68
N PRO A 52 2.59 -63.74 52.62
CA PRO A 52 3.65 -63.47 51.68
C PRO A 52 3.08 -63.45 50.26
N PRO A 53 3.65 -62.65 49.35
CA PRO A 53 3.08 -62.44 48.01
C PRO A 53 3.00 -63.73 47.17
N GLN A 54 3.62 -64.82 47.62
CA GLN A 54 3.39 -66.19 47.16
C GLN A 54 3.29 -67.11 48.39
N GLU A 55 2.48 -68.18 48.30
CA GLU A 55 2.29 -69.12 49.42
C GLU A 55 3.54 -69.99 49.68
N GLY A 56 4.40 -70.18 48.65
CA GLY A 56 5.70 -70.84 48.73
C GLY A 56 6.47 -70.71 47.41
N VAL A 57 7.78 -70.96 47.43
CA VAL A 57 8.71 -70.74 46.30
C VAL A 57 9.75 -71.85 46.16
N VAL A 58 10.26 -72.06 44.94
CA VAL A 58 11.51 -72.80 44.72
C VAL A 58 12.68 -71.82 44.93
N SER A 59 13.38 -71.94 46.05
CA SER A 59 14.40 -70.97 46.46
C SER A 59 15.78 -71.23 45.85
N ARG A 60 16.12 -72.50 45.58
CA ARG A 60 17.39 -72.92 44.96
C ARG A 60 17.18 -74.22 44.18
N ALA A 61 17.83 -74.36 43.03
CA ALA A 61 17.88 -75.63 42.31
C ALA A 61 19.25 -75.88 41.69
N GLU A 62 19.83 -77.03 41.99
CA GLU A 62 21.16 -77.45 41.52
C GLU A 62 21.04 -78.78 40.77
N TYR A 63 21.68 -78.86 39.62
CA TYR A 63 21.59 -79.99 38.71
C TYR A 63 23.00 -80.44 38.31
N THR A 64 23.36 -81.67 38.65
CA THR A 64 24.64 -82.29 38.27
C THR A 64 24.37 -83.44 37.31
N GLY A 65 24.90 -83.36 36.09
CA GLY A 65 24.63 -84.30 35.00
C GLY A 65 25.85 -85.08 34.52
N SER A 66 25.65 -86.33 34.11
CA SER A 66 26.62 -87.17 33.41
C SER A 66 26.01 -87.68 32.10
N VAL A 67 26.69 -87.43 30.97
CA VAL A 67 26.27 -87.95 29.66
C VAL A 67 26.86 -89.35 29.45
N GLU A 68 25.99 -90.33 29.22
CA GLU A 68 26.33 -91.72 28.95
C GLU A 68 25.57 -92.21 27.71
N GLY A 69 26.31 -92.51 26.63
CA GLY A 69 25.70 -92.89 25.35
C GLY A 69 24.88 -91.75 24.74
N ASP A 70 23.57 -91.97 24.62
CA ASP A 70 22.56 -91.00 24.14
C ASP A 70 21.64 -90.51 25.27
N VAL A 71 21.99 -90.75 26.53
CA VAL A 71 21.21 -90.34 27.72
C VAL A 71 22.03 -89.40 28.59
N LEU A 72 21.41 -88.34 29.07
CA LEU A 72 21.90 -87.55 30.19
C LEU A 72 21.18 -88.01 31.47
N THR A 73 21.93 -88.48 32.46
CA THR A 73 21.44 -88.69 33.83
C THR A 73 21.77 -87.45 34.66
N ILE A 74 20.80 -86.94 35.41
CA ILE A 74 20.91 -85.71 36.22
C ILE A 74 20.50 -86.01 37.66
N ASP A 75 21.41 -85.81 38.60
CA ASP A 75 21.09 -85.67 40.03
C ASP A 75 20.69 -84.22 40.30
N ALA A 76 19.43 -84.00 40.69
CA ALA A 76 18.89 -82.70 41.03
C ALA A 76 18.68 -82.55 42.54
N LYS A 77 19.08 -81.41 43.09
CA LYS A 77 18.84 -80.99 44.48
C LYS A 77 18.07 -79.67 44.45
N ILE A 78 16.80 -79.72 44.86
CA ILE A 78 15.86 -78.60 44.78
C ILE A 78 15.44 -78.22 46.21
N THR A 79 15.57 -76.95 46.56
CA THR A 79 15.11 -76.39 47.84
C THR A 79 13.82 -75.62 47.61
N VAL A 80 12.80 -75.96 48.39
CA VAL A 80 11.46 -75.37 48.29
C VAL A 80 11.06 -74.85 49.67
N GLU A 81 10.58 -73.62 49.73
CA GLU A 81 10.16 -72.96 50.97
C GLU A 81 8.65 -72.71 50.94
N SER A 82 7.94 -73.33 51.88
CA SER A 82 6.52 -73.08 52.14
C SER A 82 6.42 -72.00 53.21
N PHE A 83 5.72 -70.91 52.92
CA PHE A 83 5.46 -69.85 53.90
C PHE A 83 4.07 -69.96 54.54
N LYS A 84 3.23 -70.86 54.01
CA LYS A 84 1.86 -71.12 54.42
C LYS A 84 1.79 -72.23 55.45
N ASP A 85 1.05 -72.00 56.52
CA ASP A 85 0.72 -73.03 57.50
C ASP A 85 -0.38 -73.96 56.93
N GLY A 86 -0.08 -75.25 56.83
CA GLY A 86 -0.90 -76.28 56.20
C GLY A 86 -0.56 -76.58 54.72
N TRP A 87 -1.25 -77.58 54.16
CA TRP A 87 -0.88 -78.19 52.87
C TRP A 87 -0.83 -77.17 51.70
N LEU A 88 0.24 -77.26 50.92
CA LEU A 88 0.51 -76.42 49.75
C LEU A 88 1.05 -77.26 48.59
N THR A 89 0.63 -76.95 47.37
CA THR A 89 1.11 -77.58 46.13
C THR A 89 1.91 -76.57 45.32
N ILE A 90 3.18 -76.85 45.07
CA ILE A 90 4.14 -75.98 44.38
C ILE A 90 4.53 -76.65 43.05
N PRO A 91 4.25 -76.03 41.89
CA PRO A 91 4.64 -76.60 40.60
C PRO A 91 6.15 -76.51 40.40
N LEU A 92 6.81 -77.64 40.13
CA LEU A 92 8.25 -77.68 39.88
C LEU A 92 8.56 -77.45 38.40
N SER A 93 7.90 -78.18 37.49
CA SER A 93 8.14 -78.08 36.05
C SER A 93 6.91 -78.41 35.24
N ARG A 94 6.68 -77.66 34.16
CA ARG A 94 5.53 -77.79 33.26
C ARG A 94 5.97 -77.87 31.79
N GLY A 95 5.25 -78.66 30.98
CA GLY A 95 5.34 -78.64 29.52
C GLY A 95 5.67 -79.98 28.86
N VAL A 96 5.86 -79.94 27.54
CA VAL A 96 6.20 -81.11 26.70
C VAL A 96 7.70 -81.38 26.74
N ASN A 97 8.09 -82.66 26.70
CA ASN A 97 9.46 -83.20 26.82
C ASN A 97 10.14 -82.89 28.18
N LEU A 98 9.45 -83.23 29.27
CA LEU A 98 10.04 -83.25 30.61
C LEU A 98 11.01 -84.43 30.75
N PRO A 99 12.13 -84.29 31.49
CA PRO A 99 12.97 -85.42 31.86
C PRO A 99 12.19 -86.47 32.66
N GLY A 100 12.46 -87.74 32.41
CA GLY A 100 11.85 -88.85 33.15
C GLY A 100 12.43 -88.95 34.56
N VAL A 101 11.56 -88.92 35.58
CA VAL A 101 11.95 -89.13 36.99
C VAL A 101 12.05 -90.64 37.27
N THR A 102 13.18 -91.09 37.83
CA THR A 102 13.42 -92.51 38.18
C THR A 102 13.56 -92.77 39.68
N ASP A 103 14.03 -91.78 40.44
CA ASP A 103 14.25 -91.87 41.88
C ASP A 103 13.96 -90.52 42.54
N VAL A 104 13.36 -90.52 43.73
CA VAL A 104 12.93 -89.29 44.45
C VAL A 104 12.99 -89.49 45.96
N ASP A 105 13.78 -88.64 46.63
CA ASP A 105 13.72 -88.41 48.07
C ASP A 105 13.14 -87.01 48.32
N ALA A 106 11.90 -86.96 48.80
CA ALA A 106 11.15 -85.75 49.11
C ALA A 106 10.99 -85.51 50.62
N GLY A 107 11.58 -86.36 51.47
CA GLY A 107 11.39 -86.30 52.92
C GLY A 107 9.92 -86.37 53.34
N LYS A 108 9.39 -85.27 53.91
CA LYS A 108 7.98 -85.11 54.31
C LYS A 108 7.07 -84.58 53.20
N ALA A 109 7.63 -84.14 52.08
CA ALA A 109 6.86 -83.71 50.92
C ALA A 109 6.51 -84.90 50.02
N THR A 110 5.54 -84.73 49.12
CA THR A 110 5.10 -85.77 48.16
C THR A 110 5.20 -85.21 46.74
N LEU A 111 5.94 -85.89 45.85
CA LEU A 111 5.98 -85.53 44.44
C LEU A 111 4.74 -86.11 43.71
N SER A 112 3.94 -85.22 43.12
CA SER A 112 2.81 -85.55 42.25
C SER A 112 3.25 -85.44 40.79
N SER A 113 3.31 -86.57 40.10
CA SER A 113 3.51 -86.62 38.64
C SER A 113 2.17 -86.57 37.92
N LYS A 114 2.01 -85.62 36.98
CA LYS A 114 0.82 -85.44 36.15
C LYS A 114 1.23 -85.34 34.67
N PRO A 115 0.32 -85.60 33.71
CA PRO A 115 0.63 -85.48 32.28
C PRO A 115 1.18 -84.10 31.86
N GLU A 116 0.81 -83.04 32.58
CA GLU A 116 1.27 -81.67 32.30
C GLU A 116 2.54 -81.22 33.07
N GLY A 117 3.06 -82.01 34.02
CA GLY A 117 4.16 -81.58 34.88
C GLY A 117 4.38 -82.35 36.18
N TYR A 118 5.42 -81.94 36.91
CA TYR A 118 5.72 -82.39 38.27
C TYR A 118 5.36 -81.30 39.27
N ASP A 119 4.54 -81.65 40.27
CA ASP A 119 4.12 -80.79 41.38
C ASP A 119 4.67 -81.34 42.70
N LEU A 120 5.21 -80.50 43.59
CA LEU A 120 5.59 -80.88 44.95
C LEU A 120 4.47 -80.49 45.92
N ILE A 121 3.96 -81.45 46.68
CA ILE A 121 2.97 -81.23 47.73
C ILE A 121 3.69 -81.24 49.07
N VAL A 122 3.67 -80.12 49.80
CA VAL A 122 4.28 -79.95 51.12
C VAL A 122 3.19 -79.84 52.19
N PRO A 123 3.34 -80.49 53.36
CA PRO A 123 2.26 -80.56 54.36
C PRO A 123 2.10 -79.30 55.22
N ASP A 124 3.20 -78.59 55.49
CA ASP A 124 3.27 -77.51 56.48
C ASP A 124 4.14 -76.34 55.98
N LYS A 125 4.31 -75.34 56.84
CA LYS A 125 5.26 -74.24 56.66
C LYS A 125 6.69 -74.69 56.97
N GLY A 126 7.65 -74.29 56.14
CA GLY A 126 9.06 -74.61 56.34
C GLY A 126 9.83 -74.84 55.04
N VAL A 127 11.11 -75.16 55.19
CA VAL A 127 12.03 -75.47 54.08
C VAL A 127 12.11 -76.97 53.86
N TYR A 128 11.93 -77.40 52.61
CA TYR A 128 11.98 -78.78 52.15
C TYR A 128 13.12 -78.94 51.13
N GLU A 129 13.94 -79.97 51.29
CA GLU A 129 14.94 -80.37 50.29
C GLU A 129 14.44 -81.61 49.55
N LEU A 130 14.39 -81.52 48.23
CA LEU A 130 13.96 -82.56 47.31
C LEU A 130 15.16 -83.00 46.47
N LYS A 131 15.48 -84.29 46.51
CA LYS A 131 16.48 -84.91 45.63
C LYS A 131 15.75 -85.78 44.63
N MET A 132 16.10 -85.66 43.36
CA MET A 132 15.52 -86.49 42.29
C MET A 132 16.56 -86.87 41.25
N LYS A 133 16.43 -88.07 40.69
CA LYS A 133 17.16 -88.49 39.49
C LYS A 133 16.28 -88.32 38.28
N LEU A 134 16.80 -87.59 37.31
CA LEU A 134 16.15 -87.26 36.05
C LEU A 134 16.96 -87.84 34.89
N HIS A 135 16.28 -88.34 33.86
CA HIS A 135 16.91 -88.78 32.62
C HIS A 135 16.32 -88.04 31.41
N ALA A 136 17.20 -87.58 30.52
CA ALA A 136 16.82 -86.92 29.28
C ALA A 136 17.56 -87.53 28.08
N GLY A 137 16.86 -87.71 26.96
CA GLY A 137 17.46 -88.20 25.72
C GLY A 137 18.22 -87.09 24.99
N ILE A 138 19.35 -87.45 24.39
CA ILE A 138 20.19 -86.57 23.57
C ILE A 138 19.90 -86.87 22.10
N GLY A 139 19.43 -85.86 21.36
CA GLY A 139 19.26 -85.96 19.92
C GLY A 139 20.60 -85.77 19.20
N ARG A 140 20.97 -86.69 18.31
CA ARG A 140 22.17 -86.56 17.47
C ARG A 140 21.78 -86.43 16.00
N SER A 141 22.26 -85.38 15.34
CA SER A 141 22.07 -85.18 13.90
C SER A 141 23.21 -84.34 13.31
N GLY A 142 23.73 -84.73 12.14
CA GLY A 142 24.75 -83.95 11.42
C GLY A 142 26.05 -83.68 12.21
N GLY A 143 26.45 -84.58 13.12
CA GLY A 143 27.64 -84.38 13.96
C GLY A 143 27.45 -83.42 15.16
N LYS A 144 26.27 -82.79 15.29
CA LYS A 144 25.87 -81.98 16.45
C LYS A 144 25.03 -82.85 17.41
N SER A 145 25.42 -82.88 18.67
CA SER A 145 24.58 -83.42 19.75
C SER A 145 23.74 -82.28 20.33
N ARG A 146 22.47 -82.54 20.62
CA ARG A 146 21.50 -81.54 21.09
C ARG A 146 20.65 -82.11 22.22
N LEU A 147 20.46 -81.32 23.26
CA LEU A 147 19.79 -81.69 24.50
C LEU A 147 18.83 -80.56 24.88
N VAL A 148 17.53 -80.81 24.73
CA VAL A 148 16.48 -79.90 25.18
C VAL A 148 16.01 -80.35 26.56
N LEU A 149 16.23 -79.51 27.56
CA LEU A 149 15.85 -79.77 28.95
C LEU A 149 14.75 -78.82 29.40
N ALA A 150 13.80 -79.36 30.17
CA ALA A 150 12.79 -78.60 30.90
C ALA A 150 12.97 -78.88 32.41
N LEU A 151 13.77 -78.06 33.09
CA LEU A 151 14.09 -78.22 34.51
C LEU A 151 13.37 -77.19 35.39
N PRO A 152 13.06 -77.53 36.66
CA PRO A 152 12.57 -76.56 37.63
C PRO A 152 13.51 -75.35 37.80
N SER A 153 12.96 -74.15 37.68
CA SER A 153 13.68 -72.89 37.85
C SER A 153 13.49 -72.29 39.24
N ALA A 154 14.56 -71.71 39.77
CA ALA A 154 14.61 -70.94 41.01
C ALA A 154 15.06 -69.50 40.70
N ALA A 155 15.17 -68.65 41.72
CA ALA A 155 15.76 -67.31 41.56
C ALA A 155 17.22 -67.38 41.03
N VAL A 156 17.97 -68.40 41.47
CA VAL A 156 19.25 -68.81 40.88
C VAL A 156 19.28 -70.34 40.81
N SER A 157 19.26 -70.88 39.58
CA SER A 157 19.51 -72.29 39.31
C SER A 157 20.91 -72.48 38.71
N ARG A 158 21.56 -73.60 39.03
CA ARG A 158 22.85 -74.00 38.42
C ARG A 158 22.71 -75.35 37.73
N PHE A 159 23.15 -75.40 36.48
CA PHE A 159 23.35 -76.66 35.75
C PHE A 159 24.85 -76.91 35.59
N THR A 160 25.29 -78.13 35.84
CA THR A 160 26.66 -78.59 35.57
C THR A 160 26.58 -79.99 35.00
N ALA A 161 27.14 -80.21 33.80
CA ALA A 161 27.12 -81.51 33.14
C ALA A 161 28.50 -81.90 32.62
N THR A 162 28.82 -83.17 32.76
CA THR A 162 30.06 -83.77 32.25
C THR A 162 29.77 -84.53 30.96
N VAL A 163 30.40 -84.10 29.86
CA VAL A 163 30.25 -84.68 28.52
C VAL A 163 31.53 -85.43 28.15
N PRO A 164 31.49 -86.73 27.78
CA PRO A 164 32.66 -87.46 27.32
C PRO A 164 33.36 -86.81 26.12
N GLY A 165 34.70 -86.80 26.12
CA GLY A 165 35.53 -86.19 25.09
C GLY A 165 35.91 -84.74 25.38
N ASN A 166 36.96 -84.28 24.70
CA ASN A 166 37.58 -82.97 24.83
C ASN A 166 37.48 -82.18 23.51
N GLY A 167 37.55 -80.84 23.61
CA GLY A 167 37.52 -79.95 22.44
C GLY A 167 36.12 -79.76 21.84
N TRP A 168 35.08 -79.84 22.67
CA TRP A 168 33.71 -79.51 22.30
C TRP A 168 33.50 -77.99 22.33
N ASP A 169 32.89 -77.47 21.27
CA ASP A 169 32.25 -76.15 21.29
C ASP A 169 30.80 -76.31 21.75
N PHE A 170 30.32 -75.38 22.57
CA PHE A 170 29.02 -75.44 23.23
C PHE A 170 28.15 -74.23 22.89
N GLU A 171 26.88 -74.50 22.60
CA GLU A 171 25.85 -73.51 22.39
C GLU A 171 24.75 -73.73 23.43
N VAL A 172 24.38 -72.69 24.18
CA VAL A 172 23.31 -72.74 25.19
C VAL A 172 22.25 -71.70 24.83
N ASN A 173 21.04 -72.16 24.55
CA ASN A 173 19.89 -71.32 24.19
C ASN A 173 18.77 -71.43 25.24
N PRO A 174 18.17 -70.33 25.74
CA PRO A 174 18.53 -68.93 25.47
C PRO A 174 19.95 -68.60 25.94
N ALA A 175 20.59 -67.64 25.27
CA ALA A 175 21.99 -67.29 25.49
C ALA A 175 22.29 -66.99 26.97
N ALA A 176 23.06 -67.87 27.59
CA ALA A 176 23.49 -67.79 28.99
C ALA A 176 25.03 -67.82 29.06
N ALA A 177 25.61 -67.06 29.99
CA ALA A 177 27.03 -67.14 30.26
C ALA A 177 27.37 -68.52 30.84
N PHE A 178 28.16 -69.30 30.12
CA PHE A 178 28.59 -70.63 30.51
C PHE A 178 30.12 -70.71 30.61
N THR A 179 30.60 -71.63 31.43
CA THR A 179 32.01 -72.04 31.49
C THR A 179 32.11 -73.47 30.98
N SER A 180 32.92 -73.69 29.95
CA SER A 180 33.37 -75.02 29.51
C SER A 180 34.82 -75.19 29.94
N ARG A 181 35.16 -76.31 30.60
CA ARG A 181 36.54 -76.63 30.98
C ARG A 181 36.87 -78.12 30.83
N PRO A 182 38.10 -78.49 30.46
CA PRO A 182 38.54 -79.89 30.48
C PRO A 182 38.52 -80.45 31.90
N ALA A 183 38.00 -81.67 32.05
CA ALA A 183 37.91 -82.44 33.28
C ALA A 183 38.37 -83.87 32.99
N GLY A 184 39.67 -84.04 32.72
CA GLY A 184 40.28 -85.31 32.32
C GLY A 184 40.05 -85.63 30.84
N ASP A 185 39.43 -86.78 30.56
CA ASP A 185 38.98 -87.22 29.23
C ASP A 185 37.57 -86.72 28.87
N LYS A 186 36.98 -85.90 29.73
CA LYS A 186 35.64 -85.32 29.60
C LYS A 186 35.70 -83.79 29.64
N THR A 187 34.69 -83.13 29.09
CA THR A 187 34.49 -81.68 29.22
C THR A 187 33.36 -81.39 30.20
N GLU A 188 33.59 -80.54 31.18
CA GLU A 188 32.57 -80.05 32.11
C GLU A 188 31.99 -78.72 31.61
N LEU A 189 30.69 -78.70 31.36
CA LEU A 189 29.89 -77.51 31.08
C LEU A 189 29.18 -77.07 32.36
N SER A 190 29.31 -75.81 32.76
CA SER A 190 28.56 -75.23 33.88
C SER A 190 27.97 -73.88 33.49
N PHE A 191 26.70 -73.65 33.79
CA PHE A 191 26.04 -72.34 33.64
C PHE A 191 24.96 -72.12 34.69
N PHE A 192 24.60 -70.85 34.88
CA PHE A 192 23.48 -70.44 35.71
C PHE A 192 22.30 -70.04 34.85
N PHE A 193 21.09 -70.35 35.31
CA PHE A 193 19.84 -69.93 34.69
C PHE A 193 18.88 -69.42 35.77
N GLY A 194 18.13 -68.37 35.43
CA GLY A 194 17.10 -67.80 36.31
C GLY A 194 15.74 -68.44 36.05
N SER A 195 14.73 -67.60 35.80
CA SER A 195 13.34 -68.00 35.56
C SER A 195 13.10 -68.90 34.34
N GLY A 196 14.06 -69.00 33.40
CA GLY A 196 13.95 -69.83 32.20
C GLY A 196 13.91 -71.33 32.52
N SER A 197 12.73 -71.93 32.50
CA SER A 197 12.52 -73.36 32.78
C SER A 197 12.84 -74.30 31.60
N LYS A 198 13.25 -73.76 30.45
CA LYS A 198 13.65 -74.52 29.27
C LYS A 198 14.95 -73.99 28.69
N PHE A 199 15.86 -74.89 28.40
CA PHE A 199 17.11 -74.57 27.72
C PHE A 199 17.55 -75.71 26.80
N ASP A 200 18.23 -75.34 25.74
CA ASP A 200 18.71 -76.19 24.66
C ASP A 200 20.23 -76.08 24.62
N VAL A 201 20.90 -77.16 25.04
CA VAL A 201 22.35 -77.28 25.02
C VAL A 201 22.72 -78.11 23.80
N ALA A 202 23.52 -77.53 22.91
CA ALA A 202 24.09 -78.27 21.79
C ALA A 202 25.61 -78.22 21.84
N TRP A 203 26.25 -79.29 21.37
CA TRP A 203 27.70 -79.35 21.23
C TRP A 203 28.15 -80.10 19.98
N SER A 204 29.25 -79.62 19.41
CA SER A 204 29.89 -80.15 18.21
C SER A 204 31.39 -79.86 18.27
N LYS A 205 32.18 -80.50 17.41
CA LYS A 205 33.57 -80.05 17.22
C LYS A 205 33.57 -78.72 16.46
N PRO A 206 34.50 -77.79 16.72
CA PRO A 206 34.63 -76.57 15.95
C PRO A 206 34.76 -76.88 14.45
N GLU A 207 33.82 -76.40 13.65
CA GLU A 207 33.86 -76.53 12.20
C GLU A 207 34.77 -75.43 11.62
N ALA A 208 35.73 -75.79 10.78
CA ALA A 208 36.62 -74.83 10.14
C ALA A 208 35.82 -74.02 9.11
N ALA A 209 35.31 -72.86 9.53
CA ALA A 209 34.48 -71.99 8.70
C ALA A 209 35.23 -71.54 7.44
N VAL A 210 34.85 -72.10 6.29
CA VAL A 210 35.34 -71.67 4.98
C VAL A 210 34.76 -70.28 4.70
N ALA A 211 35.60 -69.25 4.82
CA ALA A 211 35.19 -67.87 4.58
C ALA A 211 34.64 -67.68 3.15
N LEU A 212 33.33 -67.41 3.06
CA LEU A 212 32.69 -67.06 1.79
C LEU A 212 33.18 -65.68 1.34
N LYS A 213 33.65 -65.59 0.10
CA LYS A 213 34.07 -64.29 -0.48
C LYS A 213 32.89 -63.30 -0.53
N PRO A 214 33.11 -62.04 -0.13
CA PRO A 214 32.06 -61.03 -0.15
C PRO A 214 31.55 -60.75 -1.56
N LEU A 215 30.27 -60.37 -1.65
CA LEU A 215 29.63 -59.99 -2.91
C LEU A 215 29.21 -58.52 -2.83
N ILE A 216 30.02 -57.64 -3.44
CA ILE A 216 29.86 -56.18 -3.40
C ILE A 216 29.40 -55.68 -4.76
N LEU A 217 28.40 -54.80 -4.79
CA LEU A 217 28.03 -53.98 -5.94
C LEU A 217 28.35 -52.52 -5.61
N ALA A 218 29.24 -51.90 -6.38
CA ALA A 218 29.63 -50.50 -6.22
C ALA A 218 28.89 -49.60 -7.22
N SER A 219 28.52 -48.41 -6.75
CA SER A 219 27.95 -47.32 -7.53
C SER A 219 28.67 -46.03 -7.16
N ASN A 220 29.36 -45.42 -8.11
CA ASN A 220 30.25 -44.28 -7.88
C ASN A 220 29.69 -43.01 -8.54
N LYS A 221 29.80 -41.87 -7.87
CA LYS A 221 29.55 -40.54 -8.46
C LYS A 221 30.81 -39.69 -8.33
N VAL A 222 31.46 -39.46 -9.46
CA VAL A 222 32.74 -38.75 -9.56
C VAL A 222 32.49 -37.36 -10.13
N THR A 223 32.93 -36.32 -9.42
CA THR A 223 32.89 -34.93 -9.90
C THR A 223 34.31 -34.40 -9.92
N SER A 224 34.79 -34.01 -11.10
CA SER A 224 36.14 -33.48 -11.31
C SER A 224 36.10 -32.00 -11.69
N GLU A 225 36.77 -31.16 -10.91
CA GLU A 225 36.85 -29.72 -11.07
C GLU A 225 38.21 -29.31 -11.65
N VAL A 226 38.22 -28.74 -12.85
CA VAL A 226 39.42 -28.15 -13.47
C VAL A 226 39.55 -26.70 -13.02
N ARG A 227 40.64 -26.38 -12.31
CA ARG A 227 40.94 -25.04 -11.80
C ARG A 227 42.28 -24.54 -12.32
N GLY A 228 42.53 -23.24 -12.20
CA GLY A 228 43.82 -22.62 -12.52
C GLY A 228 44.97 -23.11 -11.62
N GLY A 229 45.49 -24.32 -11.89
CA GLY A 229 46.64 -24.91 -11.21
C GLY A 229 46.46 -26.36 -10.76
N SER A 230 45.24 -26.91 -10.77
CA SER A 230 44.99 -28.32 -10.40
C SER A 230 43.69 -28.89 -10.97
N LEU A 231 43.58 -30.21 -10.94
CA LEU A 231 42.35 -30.97 -11.13
C LEU A 231 41.99 -31.62 -9.79
N ALA A 232 41.00 -31.06 -9.09
CA ALA A 232 40.43 -31.66 -7.89
C ALA A 232 39.33 -32.65 -8.29
N THR A 233 39.17 -33.77 -7.58
CA THR A 233 38.10 -34.75 -7.84
C THR A 233 37.51 -35.27 -6.55
N ASN A 234 36.19 -35.21 -6.42
CA ASN A 234 35.45 -35.84 -5.34
C ASN A 234 34.71 -37.07 -5.88
N ALA A 235 35.01 -38.24 -5.33
CA ALA A 235 34.35 -39.49 -5.66
C ALA A 235 33.49 -39.96 -4.49
N ALA A 236 32.17 -39.80 -4.61
CA ALA A 236 31.21 -40.41 -3.69
C ALA A 236 30.97 -41.87 -4.08
N ILE A 237 30.97 -42.75 -3.08
CA ILE A 237 30.99 -44.20 -3.24
C ILE A 237 29.80 -44.77 -2.46
N ASP A 238 28.93 -45.49 -3.16
CA ASP A 238 27.85 -46.29 -2.56
C ASP A 238 28.13 -47.78 -2.81
N LEU A 239 28.41 -48.53 -1.74
CA LEU A 239 28.56 -49.99 -1.77
C LEU A 239 27.28 -50.66 -1.29
N ARG A 240 26.83 -51.70 -2.00
CA ARG A 240 25.80 -52.63 -1.56
C ARG A 240 26.41 -54.02 -1.38
N ILE A 241 26.29 -54.57 -0.18
CA ILE A 241 26.89 -55.84 0.24
C ILE A 241 25.77 -56.88 0.27
N LEU A 242 25.91 -57.93 -0.53
CA LEU A 242 24.87 -58.96 -0.72
C LEU A 242 25.20 -60.30 -0.04
N ARG A 243 26.46 -60.52 0.34
CA ARG A 243 26.95 -61.74 0.99
C ARG A 243 28.26 -61.43 1.69
N ALA A 244 28.42 -61.99 2.90
CA ALA A 244 29.54 -61.83 3.83
C ALA A 244 29.82 -60.37 4.26
N PRO A 245 29.82 -60.06 5.57
CA PRO A 245 30.18 -58.72 6.04
C PRO A 245 31.61 -58.33 5.65
N VAL A 246 31.84 -57.04 5.41
CA VAL A 246 33.11 -56.49 4.94
C VAL A 246 33.72 -55.60 6.03
N SER A 247 34.83 -56.02 6.62
CA SER A 247 35.59 -55.24 7.62
C SER A 247 36.61 -54.27 7.01
N GLU A 248 37.08 -54.57 5.80
CA GLU A 248 38.00 -53.75 5.03
C GLU A 248 37.70 -53.88 3.54
N PHE A 249 37.98 -52.84 2.76
CA PHE A 249 37.94 -52.88 1.31
C PHE A 249 39.01 -51.97 0.69
N VAL A 250 39.40 -52.27 -0.55
CA VAL A 250 40.53 -51.62 -1.23
C VAL A 250 40.06 -50.89 -2.48
N ILE A 251 40.32 -49.59 -2.54
CA ILE A 251 40.08 -48.74 -3.69
C ILE A 251 41.38 -48.61 -4.48
N SER A 252 41.32 -48.92 -5.77
CA SER A 252 42.40 -48.66 -6.73
C SER A 252 42.30 -47.21 -7.21
N ILE A 253 43.34 -46.42 -6.96
CA ILE A 253 43.45 -45.01 -7.34
C ILE A 253 44.53 -44.87 -8.42
N PRO A 254 44.31 -44.09 -9.50
CA PRO A 254 45.34 -43.85 -10.52
C PRO A 254 46.64 -43.26 -9.96
N ALA A 255 47.79 -43.67 -10.51
CA ALA A 255 49.09 -43.17 -10.09
C ALA A 255 49.25 -41.66 -10.32
N GLY A 256 49.99 -40.98 -9.44
CA GLY A 256 50.19 -39.53 -9.46
C GLY A 256 49.04 -38.69 -8.88
N GLN A 257 47.98 -39.32 -8.32
CA GLN A 257 46.94 -38.63 -7.56
C GLN A 257 47.38 -38.47 -6.10
N SER A 258 47.03 -37.33 -5.49
CA SER A 258 47.16 -37.09 -4.05
C SER A 258 45.81 -37.31 -3.38
N VAL A 259 45.75 -38.13 -2.32
CA VAL A 259 44.53 -38.32 -1.52
C VAL A 259 44.46 -37.24 -0.45
N LEU A 260 43.49 -36.32 -0.57
CA LEU A 260 43.31 -35.21 0.36
C LEU A 260 42.47 -35.60 1.58
N SER A 261 41.41 -36.38 1.38
CA SER A 261 40.54 -36.85 2.45
C SER A 261 39.82 -38.14 2.10
N VAL A 262 39.49 -38.92 3.12
CA VAL A 262 38.66 -40.12 3.04
C VAL A 262 37.65 -40.03 4.18
N THR A 263 36.37 -40.08 3.84
CA THR A 263 35.24 -39.99 4.79
C THR A 263 34.21 -41.06 4.45
N GLY A 264 33.43 -41.51 5.43
CA GLY A 264 32.36 -42.47 5.20
C GLY A 264 31.82 -43.09 6.49
N ASP A 265 30.82 -43.96 6.33
CA ASP A 265 30.16 -44.65 7.43
C ASP A 265 31.17 -45.49 8.23
N ASP A 266 31.31 -45.21 9.53
CA ASP A 266 32.10 -46.00 10.49
C ASP A 266 33.55 -46.34 10.08
N VAL A 267 34.22 -45.42 9.37
CA VAL A 267 35.65 -45.55 9.03
C VAL A 267 36.50 -45.43 10.30
N LYS A 268 37.30 -46.47 10.56
CA LYS A 268 38.28 -46.52 11.66
C LYS A 268 39.60 -45.88 11.25
N GLU A 269 40.14 -46.33 10.14
CA GLU A 269 41.44 -45.90 9.60
C GLU A 269 41.49 -46.15 8.10
N TRP A 270 42.37 -45.43 7.40
CA TRP A 270 42.67 -45.68 6.00
C TRP A 270 44.18 -45.62 5.77
N LYS A 271 44.65 -46.39 4.79
CA LYS A 271 46.06 -46.53 4.44
C LYS A 271 46.25 -46.48 2.93
N LEU A 272 47.16 -45.62 2.47
CA LEU A 272 47.51 -45.51 1.06
C LEU A 272 48.85 -46.21 0.80
N ASP A 273 48.83 -47.29 0.04
CA ASP A 273 50.02 -47.99 -0.43
C ASP A 273 50.36 -47.54 -1.87
N GLY A 274 51.62 -47.14 -2.09
CA GLY A 274 52.12 -46.69 -3.39
C GLY A 274 52.00 -45.18 -3.65
N ALA A 275 51.91 -44.34 -2.60
CA ALA A 275 51.77 -42.88 -2.72
C ALA A 275 52.82 -42.23 -3.67
N ASP A 276 54.08 -42.69 -3.64
CA ASP A 276 55.18 -42.17 -4.46
C ASP A 276 55.15 -42.65 -5.94
N ALA A 277 54.11 -43.36 -6.37
CA ALA A 277 54.01 -43.85 -7.75
C ALA A 277 53.87 -42.68 -8.75
N PRO A 278 54.79 -42.51 -9.72
CA PRO A 278 54.73 -41.42 -10.68
C PRO A 278 53.50 -41.55 -11.59
N ALA A 279 53.03 -40.42 -12.13
CA ALA A 279 51.88 -40.39 -13.03
C ALA A 279 52.05 -41.35 -14.22
N GLY A 280 51.04 -42.20 -14.44
CA GLY A 280 51.09 -43.29 -15.44
C GLY A 280 51.76 -44.59 -14.96
N GLY A 281 52.22 -44.66 -13.71
CA GLY A 281 52.70 -45.88 -13.06
C GLY A 281 51.58 -46.83 -12.60
N ALA A 282 51.95 -47.82 -11.78
CA ALA A 282 51.00 -48.77 -11.20
C ALA A 282 50.01 -48.06 -10.25
N PRO A 283 48.71 -48.46 -10.24
CA PRO A 283 47.70 -47.80 -9.40
C PRO A 283 48.01 -47.94 -7.91
N GLN A 284 47.77 -46.87 -7.18
CA GLN A 284 47.87 -46.80 -5.73
C GLN A 284 46.71 -47.61 -5.11
N LYS A 285 46.93 -48.18 -3.93
CA LYS A 285 45.90 -48.93 -3.18
C LYS A 285 45.53 -48.18 -1.92
N LEU A 286 44.31 -47.64 -1.89
CA LEU A 286 43.70 -47.07 -0.69
C LEU A 286 42.88 -48.16 0.02
N THR A 287 43.41 -48.67 1.12
CA THR A 287 42.68 -49.59 2.01
C THR A 287 41.90 -48.79 3.04
N ILE A 288 40.60 -49.07 3.17
CA ILE A 288 39.71 -48.48 4.18
C ILE A 288 39.31 -49.60 5.15
N VAL A 289 39.49 -49.36 6.44
CA VAL A 289 39.16 -50.28 7.54
C VAL A 289 38.02 -49.67 8.36
N LEU A 290 37.02 -50.47 8.71
CA LEU A 290 35.84 -50.05 9.48
C LEU A 290 35.97 -50.44 10.96
N ASN A 291 35.21 -49.81 11.87
CA ASN A 291 35.15 -50.27 13.26
C ASN A 291 34.27 -51.54 13.36
N GLU A 292 33.09 -51.53 12.74
CA GLU A 292 32.22 -52.69 12.58
C GLU A 292 32.17 -53.18 11.12
N PRO A 293 32.14 -54.50 10.86
CA PRO A 293 32.00 -55.02 9.50
C PRO A 293 30.66 -54.65 8.85
N ALA A 294 30.71 -53.92 7.74
CA ALA A 294 29.53 -53.49 6.99
C ALA A 294 28.77 -54.71 6.42
N LYS A 295 27.45 -54.78 6.66
CA LYS A 295 26.63 -55.97 6.34
C LYS A 295 25.77 -55.83 5.09
N GLU A 296 25.15 -54.66 4.89
CA GLU A 296 24.18 -54.43 3.80
C GLU A 296 24.62 -53.33 2.82
N LYS A 297 25.23 -52.26 3.35
CA LYS A 297 25.69 -51.10 2.61
C LYS A 297 26.85 -50.40 3.31
N TRP A 298 27.57 -49.57 2.58
CA TRP A 298 28.51 -48.57 3.09
C TRP A 298 28.53 -47.38 2.14
N ALA A 299 28.49 -46.15 2.67
CA ALA A 299 28.66 -44.93 1.87
C ALA A 299 29.86 -44.11 2.33
N GLY A 300 30.52 -43.43 1.40
CA GLY A 300 31.63 -42.54 1.71
C GLY A 300 32.07 -41.65 0.56
N THR A 301 33.09 -40.82 0.79
CA THR A 301 33.66 -39.90 -0.20
C THR A 301 35.18 -39.88 -0.08
N VAL A 302 35.86 -39.98 -1.23
CA VAL A 302 37.30 -39.80 -1.38
C VAL A 302 37.56 -38.52 -2.17
N SER A 303 38.38 -37.62 -1.63
CA SER A 303 38.84 -36.41 -2.31
C SER A 303 40.26 -36.62 -2.84
N LEU A 304 40.45 -36.39 -4.12
CA LEU A 304 41.71 -36.52 -4.86
C LEU A 304 42.11 -35.17 -5.47
N GLU A 305 43.41 -34.95 -5.66
CA GLU A 305 43.92 -33.82 -6.43
C GLU A 305 45.17 -34.21 -7.23
N VAL A 306 45.28 -33.68 -8.45
CA VAL A 306 46.51 -33.71 -9.26
C VAL A 306 46.88 -32.30 -9.75
N PRO A 307 48.13 -31.85 -9.60
CA PRO A 307 48.54 -30.50 -10.01
C PRO A 307 48.60 -30.35 -11.53
N LEU A 308 48.23 -29.17 -12.03
CA LEU A 308 48.30 -28.73 -13.42
C LEU A 308 49.21 -27.48 -13.53
N PRO A 309 50.53 -27.63 -13.37
CA PRO A 309 51.45 -26.50 -13.12
C PRO A 309 51.73 -25.60 -14.33
N LYS A 310 51.32 -25.99 -15.54
CA LYS A 310 51.50 -25.22 -16.78
C LYS A 310 50.41 -25.54 -17.78
N LEU A 311 49.85 -24.53 -18.43
CA LEU A 311 48.91 -24.68 -19.55
C LEU A 311 49.59 -24.34 -20.90
N PRO A 312 49.15 -24.93 -22.03
CA PRO A 312 48.16 -26.01 -22.12
C PRO A 312 48.71 -27.34 -21.59
N ALA A 313 47.83 -28.18 -21.05
CA ALA A 313 48.15 -29.49 -20.50
C ALA A 313 47.07 -30.53 -20.75
N ASP A 314 47.46 -31.81 -20.68
CA ASP A 314 46.54 -32.94 -20.67
C ASP A 314 46.34 -33.41 -19.22
N ALA A 315 45.10 -33.35 -18.74
CA ALA A 315 44.72 -33.74 -17.39
C ALA A 315 44.01 -35.11 -17.42
N PRO A 316 44.59 -36.19 -16.85
CA PRO A 316 43.89 -37.46 -16.70
C PRO A 316 42.84 -37.35 -15.60
N VAL A 317 41.60 -37.70 -15.90
CA VAL A 317 40.49 -37.64 -14.93
C VAL A 317 40.50 -38.92 -14.08
N PRO A 318 40.67 -38.82 -12.75
CA PRO A 318 40.84 -40.00 -11.92
C PRO A 318 39.51 -40.73 -11.74
N LEU A 319 39.45 -41.94 -12.28
CA LEU A 319 38.38 -42.90 -12.03
C LEU A 319 38.87 -43.94 -11.01
N ILE A 320 38.16 -44.02 -9.88
CA ILE A 320 38.42 -45.02 -8.83
C ILE A 320 37.77 -46.35 -9.17
N GLN A 321 38.34 -47.46 -8.68
CA GLN A 321 37.78 -48.80 -8.82
C GLN A 321 37.78 -49.54 -7.48
N ILE A 322 36.65 -50.14 -7.11
CA ILE A 322 36.51 -50.96 -5.90
C ILE A 322 37.02 -52.38 -6.16
N THR A 323 38.13 -52.75 -5.52
CA THR A 323 38.80 -54.03 -5.74
C THR A 323 37.95 -55.18 -5.20
N GLY A 324 37.62 -56.14 -6.05
CA GLY A 324 36.82 -57.32 -5.69
C GLY A 324 35.30 -57.12 -5.73
N ALA A 325 34.80 -55.94 -6.12
CA ALA A 325 33.39 -55.76 -6.41
C ALA A 325 32.98 -56.57 -7.66
N ALA A 326 31.80 -57.20 -7.62
CA ALA A 326 31.25 -57.96 -8.74
C ALA A 326 30.61 -57.05 -9.81
N GLN A 327 30.25 -55.83 -9.42
CA GLN A 327 29.90 -54.74 -10.33
C GLN A 327 30.52 -53.46 -9.79
N ASP A 328 31.13 -52.68 -10.68
CA ASP A 328 31.54 -51.30 -10.42
C ASP A 328 31.13 -50.45 -11.63
N ARG A 329 30.31 -49.45 -11.37
CA ARG A 329 29.74 -48.52 -12.34
C ARG A 329 29.71 -47.13 -11.73
N GLY A 330 29.73 -46.10 -12.56
CA GLY A 330 29.59 -44.75 -12.04
C GLY A 330 29.25 -43.69 -13.06
N ASP A 331 28.84 -42.55 -12.53
CA ASP A 331 28.59 -41.31 -13.26
C ASP A 331 29.74 -40.34 -13.01
N LEU A 332 30.33 -39.82 -14.09
CA LEU A 332 31.42 -38.85 -14.09
C LEU A 332 30.90 -37.50 -14.60
N THR A 333 31.11 -36.43 -13.83
CA THR A 333 30.83 -35.05 -14.24
C THR A 333 32.12 -34.24 -14.22
N VAL A 334 32.38 -33.51 -15.29
CA VAL A 334 33.54 -32.60 -15.39
C VAL A 334 33.03 -31.16 -15.42
N VAL A 335 33.55 -30.34 -14.50
CA VAL A 335 33.30 -28.90 -14.41
C VAL A 335 34.61 -28.14 -14.47
N ALA A 336 34.60 -26.89 -14.92
CA ALA A 336 35.81 -26.08 -15.04
C ALA A 336 35.56 -24.60 -14.73
N GLU A 337 36.61 -23.87 -14.38
CA GLU A 337 36.57 -22.40 -14.31
C GLU A 337 36.39 -21.80 -15.72
N PRO A 338 35.53 -20.78 -15.91
CA PRO A 338 35.18 -20.23 -17.24
C PRO A 338 36.33 -19.51 -17.96
N GLN A 339 37.44 -19.29 -17.25
CA GLN A 339 38.70 -18.75 -17.78
C GLN A 339 39.55 -19.83 -18.48
N LEU A 340 39.16 -21.10 -18.38
CA LEU A 340 39.78 -22.23 -19.06
C LEU A 340 38.95 -22.65 -20.28
N ASP A 341 39.63 -23.20 -21.27
CA ASP A 341 39.03 -23.95 -22.38
C ASP A 341 39.39 -25.43 -22.17
N VAL A 342 38.37 -26.23 -21.80
CA VAL A 342 38.52 -27.63 -21.41
C VAL A 342 37.79 -28.51 -22.42
N ILE A 343 38.54 -29.32 -23.14
CA ILE A 343 38.03 -30.19 -24.21
C ILE A 343 38.27 -31.66 -23.81
N PRO A 344 37.22 -32.46 -23.58
CA PRO A 344 37.38 -33.88 -23.32
C PRO A 344 37.90 -34.60 -24.56
N LYS A 345 38.97 -35.39 -24.40
CA LYS A 345 39.46 -36.32 -25.43
C LYS A 345 38.59 -37.56 -25.49
N THR A 346 38.67 -38.31 -26.58
CA THR A 346 38.00 -39.60 -26.74
C THR A 346 38.38 -40.54 -25.59
N GLY A 347 37.41 -40.89 -24.75
CA GLY A 347 37.61 -41.79 -23.61
C GLY A 347 37.33 -43.25 -23.94
N GLU A 348 37.92 -44.15 -23.16
CA GLU A 348 37.67 -45.60 -23.23
C GLU A 348 36.61 -46.00 -22.19
N GLY A 349 35.71 -46.93 -22.53
CA GLY A 349 34.74 -47.49 -21.59
C GLY A 349 33.62 -46.55 -21.11
N LEU A 350 33.53 -45.35 -21.68
CA LEU A 350 32.61 -44.28 -21.27
C LEU A 350 31.48 -44.05 -22.28
N ILE A 351 30.27 -43.84 -21.76
CA ILE A 351 29.08 -43.45 -22.51
C ILE A 351 28.80 -41.98 -22.18
N GLN A 352 28.75 -41.10 -23.19
CA GLN A 352 28.45 -39.69 -22.98
C GLN A 352 26.98 -39.49 -22.57
N GLN A 353 26.73 -38.58 -21.63
CA GLN A 353 25.40 -38.16 -21.19
C GLN A 353 25.40 -36.66 -20.88
N THR A 354 24.22 -36.07 -20.75
CA THR A 354 24.10 -34.68 -20.26
C THR A 354 24.69 -34.59 -18.86
N ALA A 355 25.53 -33.59 -18.60
CA ALA A 355 26.07 -33.32 -17.26
C ALA A 355 24.91 -33.11 -16.27
N ALA A 356 24.96 -33.80 -15.12
CA ALA A 356 23.83 -33.91 -14.21
C ALA A 356 24.03 -33.06 -12.94
N GLY A 357 23.26 -31.96 -12.86
CA GLY A 357 23.29 -31.00 -11.75
C GLY A 357 23.89 -29.65 -12.15
N ASP A 358 23.55 -28.61 -11.40
CA ASP A 358 24.16 -27.30 -11.56
C ASP A 358 25.60 -27.31 -11.06
N ALA A 359 26.50 -26.68 -11.82
CA ALA A 359 27.88 -26.51 -11.40
C ALA A 359 27.95 -25.55 -10.19
N ALA A 360 28.92 -25.77 -9.30
CA ALA A 360 29.15 -24.89 -8.16
C ALA A 360 29.46 -23.46 -8.61
N ALA A 361 29.14 -22.46 -7.77
CA ALA A 361 29.29 -21.05 -8.12
C ALA A 361 30.73 -20.73 -8.58
N GLY A 362 30.86 -20.18 -9.78
CA GLY A 362 32.16 -19.88 -10.43
C GLY A 362 32.69 -20.97 -11.38
N LEU A 363 32.03 -22.12 -11.47
CA LEU A 363 32.34 -23.20 -12.41
C LEU A 363 31.27 -23.35 -13.50
N VAL A 364 31.63 -23.97 -14.63
CA VAL A 364 30.73 -24.33 -15.73
C VAL A 364 30.80 -25.84 -16.01
N ASN A 365 29.66 -26.44 -16.36
CA ASN A 365 29.59 -27.83 -16.80
C ASN A 365 30.29 -28.00 -18.15
N VAL A 366 31.28 -28.90 -18.22
CA VAL A 366 32.03 -29.22 -19.45
C VAL A 366 31.41 -30.43 -20.14
N THR A 367 31.27 -31.54 -19.42
CA THR A 367 30.76 -32.81 -19.98
C THR A 367 30.33 -33.79 -18.89
N GLY A 368 29.49 -34.76 -19.26
CA GLY A 368 29.05 -35.86 -18.41
C GLY A 368 29.27 -37.21 -19.10
N TYR A 369 29.68 -38.22 -18.34
CA TYR A 369 29.85 -39.60 -18.80
C TYR A 369 29.30 -40.60 -17.79
N ARG A 370 29.04 -41.82 -18.24
CA ARG A 370 28.76 -43.00 -17.42
C ARG A 370 29.68 -44.14 -17.82
N TYR A 371 30.24 -44.85 -16.85
CA TYR A 371 30.91 -46.14 -17.07
C TYR A 371 30.09 -47.26 -16.43
N LEU A 372 30.09 -48.44 -17.08
CA LEU A 372 29.34 -49.62 -16.62
C LEU A 372 30.24 -50.75 -16.11
N LYS A 373 31.55 -50.64 -16.36
CA LYS A 373 32.62 -51.55 -15.94
C LYS A 373 33.98 -50.86 -16.11
N HIS A 374 35.02 -51.41 -15.51
CA HIS A 374 36.42 -51.05 -15.78
C HIS A 374 37.04 -51.96 -16.87
N PRO A 375 38.12 -51.53 -17.55
CA PRO A 375 38.72 -50.20 -17.48
C PRO A 375 37.83 -49.13 -18.13
N ALA A 376 37.89 -47.92 -17.57
CA ALA A 376 37.29 -46.72 -18.13
C ALA A 376 38.30 -45.57 -17.93
N GLN A 377 38.46 -44.69 -18.92
CA GLN A 377 39.49 -43.66 -18.93
C GLN A 377 38.99 -42.38 -19.63
N LEU A 378 39.23 -41.21 -19.02
CA LEU A 378 39.02 -39.91 -19.65
C LEU A 378 40.27 -39.03 -19.46
N SER A 379 40.62 -38.27 -20.48
CA SER A 379 41.63 -37.20 -20.41
C SER A 379 41.04 -35.92 -20.97
N LEU A 380 41.39 -34.78 -20.37
CA LEU A 380 40.96 -33.44 -20.77
C LEU A 380 42.16 -32.70 -21.36
N SER A 381 41.99 -32.04 -22.49
CA SER A 381 42.92 -31.01 -22.94
C SER A 381 42.48 -29.67 -22.33
N VAL A 382 43.36 -29.05 -21.56
CA VAL A 382 43.10 -27.82 -20.80
C VAL A 382 44.00 -26.71 -21.33
N SER A 383 43.42 -25.56 -21.67
CA SER A 383 44.15 -24.36 -22.11
C SER A 383 43.50 -23.08 -21.59
N GLU A 384 44.15 -21.92 -21.75
CA GLU A 384 43.56 -20.63 -21.38
C GLU A 384 42.48 -20.21 -22.39
N ALA A 385 41.32 -19.77 -21.90
CA ALA A 385 40.25 -19.28 -22.75
C ALA A 385 40.60 -17.92 -23.37
N LYS A 386 40.17 -17.70 -24.62
CA LYS A 386 40.24 -16.37 -25.24
C LYS A 386 39.14 -15.46 -24.67
N PRO A 387 39.39 -14.15 -24.49
CA PRO A 387 38.35 -13.20 -24.11
C PRO A 387 37.27 -13.16 -25.20
N GLN A 388 36.01 -13.24 -24.79
CA GLN A 388 34.88 -13.02 -25.69
C GLN A 388 34.32 -11.62 -25.41
N VAL A 389 34.47 -10.71 -26.37
CA VAL A 389 34.04 -9.32 -26.24
C VAL A 389 32.92 -9.05 -27.24
N ASP A 390 31.74 -8.70 -26.73
CA ASP A 390 30.66 -8.14 -27.55
C ASP A 390 30.66 -6.61 -27.35
N VAL A 391 30.41 -5.82 -28.40
CA VAL A 391 30.35 -4.35 -28.32
C VAL A 391 29.05 -3.82 -28.90
N GLU A 392 28.34 -2.97 -28.16
CA GLU A 392 27.32 -2.08 -28.71
C GLU A 392 27.86 -0.65 -28.82
N SER A 393 27.80 -0.02 -30.00
CA SER A 393 28.17 1.39 -30.17
C SER A 393 27.00 2.25 -30.62
N ARG A 394 26.85 3.44 -30.04
CA ARG A 394 25.81 4.41 -30.39
C ARG A 394 26.46 5.73 -30.76
N THR A 395 26.38 6.11 -32.03
CA THR A 395 27.01 7.32 -32.59
C THR A 395 25.97 8.40 -32.87
N THR A 396 26.18 9.58 -32.30
CA THR A 396 25.53 10.83 -32.67
C THR A 396 26.42 11.54 -33.68
N PHE A 397 26.06 11.52 -34.96
CA PHE A 397 26.75 12.25 -36.02
C PHE A 397 25.98 13.55 -36.31
N THR A 398 26.54 14.69 -35.91
CA THR A 398 25.90 16.01 -36.09
C THR A 398 26.55 16.77 -37.23
N VAL A 399 25.75 17.19 -38.21
CA VAL A 399 26.18 17.98 -39.37
C VAL A 399 25.68 19.42 -39.22
N GLU A 400 26.63 20.34 -39.05
CA GLU A 400 26.43 21.79 -38.98
C GLU A 400 26.85 22.44 -40.31
N ARG A 401 26.77 23.77 -40.39
CA ARG A 401 27.08 24.49 -41.65
C ARG A 401 28.58 24.58 -41.94
N ASP A 402 29.41 24.69 -40.91
CA ASP A 402 30.87 24.88 -40.99
C ASP A 402 31.69 23.67 -40.50
N ARG A 403 31.02 22.70 -39.86
CA ARG A 403 31.65 21.52 -39.26
C ARG A 403 30.70 20.33 -39.18
N SER A 404 31.26 19.16 -38.96
CA SER A 404 30.59 17.99 -38.44
C SER A 404 31.18 17.63 -37.07
N ARG A 405 30.35 17.13 -36.16
CA ARG A 405 30.73 16.59 -34.86
C ARG A 405 30.30 15.14 -34.77
N LEU A 406 31.05 14.32 -34.04
CA LEU A 406 30.59 13.00 -33.62
C LEU A 406 30.75 12.85 -32.11
N GLU A 407 29.86 12.05 -31.54
CA GLU A 407 29.98 11.49 -30.21
C GLU A 407 29.53 10.03 -30.27
N THR A 408 30.41 9.08 -29.90
CA THR A 408 30.12 7.65 -29.91
C THR A 408 30.30 7.05 -28.52
N VAL A 409 29.23 6.53 -27.95
CA VAL A 409 29.29 5.73 -26.72
C VAL A 409 29.54 4.27 -27.12
N PHE A 410 30.61 3.67 -26.59
CA PHE A 410 30.90 2.24 -26.69
C PHE A 410 30.53 1.54 -25.39
N ASN A 411 29.79 0.43 -25.49
CA ASN A 411 29.48 -0.46 -24.38
C ASN A 411 30.08 -1.83 -24.69
N TYR A 412 31.15 -2.18 -23.98
CA TYR A 412 31.84 -3.45 -24.08
C TYR A 412 31.27 -4.43 -23.05
N GLN A 413 30.95 -5.65 -23.49
CA GLN A 413 30.55 -6.76 -22.64
C GLN A 413 31.61 -7.87 -22.76
N VAL A 414 32.48 -7.95 -21.77
CA VAL A 414 33.62 -8.87 -21.72
C VAL A 414 33.23 -10.14 -20.94
N ARG A 415 33.42 -11.30 -21.57
CA ARG A 415 33.08 -12.63 -21.05
C ARG A 415 34.27 -13.60 -21.16
N ARG A 416 34.20 -14.71 -20.41
CA ARG A 416 35.25 -15.73 -20.21
C ARG A 416 36.49 -15.20 -19.50
N VAL A 417 37.24 -14.31 -20.14
CA VAL A 417 38.51 -13.75 -19.64
C VAL A 417 38.48 -12.23 -19.80
N GLY A 418 38.96 -11.50 -18.79
CA GLY A 418 38.97 -10.05 -18.79
C GLY A 418 40.12 -9.45 -19.62
N ILE A 419 39.92 -8.25 -20.15
CA ILE A 419 40.86 -7.55 -21.05
C ILE A 419 41.59 -6.40 -20.33
N PHE A 420 42.78 -6.04 -20.82
CA PHE A 420 43.57 -4.91 -20.33
C PHE A 420 43.51 -3.67 -21.23
N ASP A 421 43.15 -3.82 -22.50
CA ASP A 421 42.97 -2.72 -23.44
C ASP A 421 41.75 -2.93 -24.35
N ALA A 422 41.24 -1.82 -24.87
CA ALA A 422 40.28 -1.77 -25.96
C ALA A 422 40.91 -0.99 -27.11
N ARG A 423 40.83 -1.54 -28.33
CA ARG A 423 41.30 -0.90 -29.56
C ARG A 423 40.14 -0.64 -30.51
N VAL A 424 40.06 0.57 -31.06
CA VAL A 424 38.99 0.99 -31.98
C VAL A 424 39.60 1.74 -33.16
N GLN A 425 39.41 1.24 -34.37
CA GLN A 425 39.76 1.97 -35.58
C GLN A 425 38.84 3.19 -35.75
N LEU A 426 39.46 4.34 -35.98
CA LEU A 426 38.80 5.63 -36.10
C LEU A 426 38.45 5.96 -37.57
N PRO A 427 37.34 6.65 -37.85
CA PRO A 427 36.99 7.12 -39.20
C PRO A 427 38.01 8.16 -39.70
N ALA A 428 38.42 8.03 -40.96
CA ALA A 428 39.39 8.93 -41.60
C ALA A 428 38.84 10.35 -41.79
N GLY A 429 39.72 11.36 -41.73
CA GLY A 429 39.38 12.77 -41.96
C GLY A 429 38.82 13.51 -40.73
N TRP A 430 38.77 12.86 -39.57
CA TRP A 430 38.33 13.42 -38.29
C TRP A 430 39.53 13.85 -37.44
N THR A 431 39.32 14.85 -36.58
CA THR A 431 40.36 15.48 -35.74
C THR A 431 39.79 15.88 -34.38
N GLY A 432 40.66 16.29 -33.45
CA GLY A 432 40.23 16.74 -32.12
C GLY A 432 39.58 15.63 -31.31
N TRP A 433 40.19 14.44 -31.33
CA TRP A 433 39.73 13.28 -30.59
C TRP A 433 39.78 13.51 -29.07
N GLU A 434 38.70 13.18 -28.37
CA GLU A 434 38.58 13.20 -26.92
C GLU A 434 37.93 11.88 -26.46
N VAL A 435 38.40 11.32 -25.33
CA VAL A 435 37.76 10.17 -24.67
C VAL A 435 37.27 10.58 -23.29
N VAL A 436 35.97 10.39 -23.05
CA VAL A 436 35.28 10.75 -21.80
C VAL A 436 34.94 9.49 -21.01
N GLY A 437 35.08 9.58 -19.68
CA GLY A 437 34.87 8.47 -18.73
C GLY A 437 36.14 7.67 -18.40
N VAL A 438 37.29 8.07 -18.94
CA VAL A 438 38.60 7.40 -18.76
C VAL A 438 39.68 8.47 -18.56
N ASN A 439 40.72 8.15 -17.77
CA ASN A 439 41.84 9.07 -17.50
C ASN A 439 42.59 9.43 -18.80
N ALA A 440 43.09 10.67 -18.91
CA ALA A 440 43.80 11.16 -20.10
C ALA A 440 45.03 10.30 -20.47
N ASP A 441 45.85 9.91 -19.49
CA ASP A 441 47.05 9.09 -19.71
C ASP A 441 46.74 7.62 -20.09
N ALA A 442 45.47 7.22 -20.03
CA ALA A 442 45.03 5.85 -20.29
C ALA A 442 44.57 5.62 -21.73
N TRP A 443 44.71 6.60 -22.64
CA TRP A 443 44.44 6.38 -24.07
C TRP A 443 45.44 7.12 -24.98
N THR A 444 45.55 6.65 -26.22
CA THR A 444 46.34 7.29 -27.28
C THR A 444 45.79 6.95 -28.66
N VAL A 445 46.12 7.73 -29.69
CA VAL A 445 45.80 7.42 -31.09
C VAL A 445 47.06 6.93 -31.79
N GLU A 446 47.12 5.62 -32.04
CA GLU A 446 48.17 4.95 -32.80
C GLU A 446 47.88 5.14 -34.31
N LYS A 447 48.85 5.64 -35.08
CA LYS A 447 48.70 5.85 -36.53
C LYS A 447 49.59 4.88 -37.31
N SER A 448 48.97 4.08 -38.17
CA SER A 448 49.64 3.12 -39.06
C SER A 448 49.22 3.41 -40.51
N GLY A 449 50.08 4.11 -41.24
CA GLY A 449 49.75 4.64 -42.56
C GLY A 449 48.55 5.60 -42.52
N ASN A 450 47.51 5.31 -43.30
CA ASN A 450 46.26 6.07 -43.33
C ASN A 450 45.21 5.58 -42.31
N VAL A 451 45.55 4.61 -41.45
CA VAL A 451 44.64 4.08 -40.43
C VAL A 451 45.03 4.62 -39.06
N GLU A 452 44.07 5.25 -38.39
CA GLU A 452 44.18 5.72 -37.00
C GLU A 452 43.40 4.75 -36.09
N THR A 453 44.02 4.33 -34.99
CA THR A 453 43.44 3.40 -34.01
C THR A 453 43.55 4.02 -32.63
N LEU A 454 42.41 4.24 -31.97
CA LEU A 454 42.35 4.56 -30.56
C LEU A 454 42.75 3.31 -29.76
N ALA A 455 43.82 3.40 -28.98
CA ALA A 455 44.24 2.38 -28.03
C ALA A 455 43.98 2.89 -26.60
N LEU A 456 43.08 2.23 -25.88
CA LEU A 456 42.60 2.61 -24.55
C LEU A 456 42.96 1.51 -23.56
N LYS A 457 43.66 1.85 -22.47
CA LYS A 457 44.09 0.94 -21.42
C LYS A 457 43.13 0.99 -20.23
N PHE A 458 42.75 -0.17 -19.71
CA PHE A 458 42.01 -0.28 -18.46
C PHE A 458 42.99 -0.37 -17.27
N PRO A 459 42.68 0.26 -16.12
CA PRO A 459 43.57 0.27 -14.95
C PRO A 459 43.70 -1.10 -14.26
N LYS A 460 42.81 -2.03 -14.58
CA LYS A 460 42.82 -3.43 -14.12
C LYS A 460 42.23 -4.32 -15.21
N GLN A 461 42.47 -5.63 -15.11
CA GLN A 461 41.81 -6.61 -15.97
C GLN A 461 40.29 -6.47 -15.84
N THR A 462 39.61 -6.17 -16.94
CA THR A 462 38.20 -5.80 -16.96
C THR A 462 37.35 -6.93 -17.50
N LEU A 463 36.43 -7.44 -16.67
CA LEU A 463 35.46 -8.49 -16.97
C LEU A 463 34.06 -7.95 -16.68
N GLY A 464 33.05 -8.33 -17.47
CA GLY A 464 31.70 -7.79 -17.37
C GLY A 464 31.49 -6.58 -18.28
N SER A 465 30.61 -5.67 -17.89
CA SER A 465 30.27 -4.48 -18.68
C SER A 465 31.21 -3.31 -18.37
N THR A 466 31.64 -2.59 -19.41
CA THR A 466 32.39 -1.33 -19.29
C THR A 466 32.03 -0.40 -20.46
N SER A 467 32.07 0.91 -20.25
CA SER A 467 31.71 1.89 -21.27
C SER A 467 32.64 3.11 -21.27
N PHE A 468 32.79 3.71 -22.45
CA PHE A 468 33.52 4.95 -22.67
C PHE A 468 32.92 5.71 -23.86
N THR A 469 33.11 7.03 -23.89
CA THR A 469 32.59 7.89 -24.97
C THR A 469 33.74 8.49 -25.75
N VAL A 470 33.68 8.46 -27.08
CA VAL A 470 34.67 9.05 -27.98
C VAL A 470 34.03 10.20 -28.75
N ARG A 471 34.67 11.38 -28.73
CA ARG A 471 34.26 12.58 -29.45
C ARG A 471 35.27 12.95 -30.52
N GLY A 472 34.82 13.61 -31.58
CA GLY A 472 35.66 14.13 -32.65
C GLY A 472 34.94 15.16 -33.52
N GLN A 473 35.70 15.91 -34.32
CA GLN A 473 35.17 16.90 -35.24
C GLN A 473 35.88 16.91 -36.61
N GLN A 474 35.16 17.34 -37.63
CA GLN A 474 35.63 17.51 -39.00
C GLN A 474 35.14 18.87 -39.52
N LEU A 475 36.00 19.69 -40.12
CA LEU A 475 35.57 20.97 -40.72
C LEU A 475 34.90 20.72 -42.09
N ARG A 476 33.92 21.57 -42.45
CA ARG A 476 33.22 21.56 -43.74
C ARG A 476 33.56 22.84 -44.51
N ALA A 477 33.80 22.77 -45.81
CA ALA A 477 34.07 23.96 -46.62
C ALA A 477 32.78 24.70 -46.97
N ASN A 478 31.74 23.96 -47.36
CA ASN A 478 30.39 24.47 -47.60
C ASN A 478 29.35 23.65 -46.82
N ALA A 479 28.26 24.32 -46.43
CA ALA A 479 27.15 23.68 -45.74
C ALA A 479 26.50 22.54 -46.55
N THR A 480 26.56 22.61 -47.89
CA THR A 480 25.97 21.63 -48.81
C THR A 480 26.92 20.52 -49.26
N ASP A 481 28.18 20.49 -48.80
CA ASP A 481 29.13 19.44 -49.18
C ASP A 481 28.63 18.05 -48.74
N ASP A 482 28.88 17.02 -49.55
CA ASP A 482 28.56 15.64 -49.18
C ASP A 482 29.30 15.22 -47.89
N ALA A 483 28.68 14.39 -47.07
CA ALA A 483 29.24 13.91 -45.81
C ALA A 483 29.22 12.38 -45.72
N THR A 484 30.38 11.78 -45.46
CA THR A 484 30.49 10.35 -45.16
C THR A 484 30.04 10.09 -43.73
N VAL A 485 29.13 9.13 -43.54
CA VAL A 485 28.69 8.69 -42.20
C VAL A 485 29.88 8.03 -41.48
N PRO A 486 30.27 8.49 -40.27
CA PRO A 486 31.42 7.94 -39.56
C PRO A 486 31.14 6.51 -39.11
N VAL A 487 32.11 5.62 -39.33
CA VAL A 487 32.08 4.22 -38.92
C VAL A 487 33.31 3.92 -38.08
N PHE A 488 33.10 3.19 -36.99
CA PHE A 488 34.16 2.74 -36.08
C PHE A 488 34.29 1.23 -36.16
N THR A 489 35.52 0.72 -36.10
CA THR A 489 35.78 -0.74 -36.10
C THR A 489 36.54 -1.15 -34.84
N PRO A 490 35.84 -1.58 -33.79
CA PRO A 490 36.45 -2.24 -32.63
C PRO A 490 37.27 -3.48 -33.04
N GLN A 491 38.48 -3.60 -32.50
CA GLN A 491 39.39 -4.71 -32.77
C GLN A 491 39.33 -5.75 -31.64
N ASN A 492 39.61 -7.02 -31.96
CA ASN A 492 39.55 -8.17 -31.03
C ASN A 492 38.15 -8.39 -30.41
N VAL A 493 37.10 -8.03 -31.15
CA VAL A 493 35.69 -8.12 -30.76
C VAL A 493 35.01 -9.25 -31.53
N ALA A 494 34.22 -10.07 -30.83
CA ALA A 494 33.49 -11.20 -31.40
C ALA A 494 32.21 -10.77 -32.14
N ARG A 495 31.56 -9.69 -31.67
CA ARG A 495 30.39 -9.08 -32.31
C ARG A 495 30.31 -7.59 -32.03
N HIS A 496 30.01 -6.78 -33.05
CA HIS A 496 29.81 -5.34 -32.92
C HIS A 496 28.42 -4.96 -33.46
N ASP A 497 27.51 -4.47 -32.62
CA ASP A 497 26.18 -3.97 -33.03
C ASP A 497 26.18 -2.44 -32.91
N ALA A 498 26.14 -1.75 -34.04
CA ALA A 498 26.30 -0.30 -34.11
C ALA A 498 25.02 0.38 -34.58
N LYS A 499 24.65 1.48 -33.92
CA LYS A 499 23.58 2.39 -34.36
C LYS A 499 24.11 3.82 -34.49
N ILE A 500 23.74 4.51 -35.56
CA ILE A 500 24.26 5.83 -35.92
C ILE A 500 23.08 6.75 -36.21
N GLY A 501 22.91 7.79 -35.41
CA GLY A 501 21.92 8.85 -35.61
C GLY A 501 22.55 10.05 -36.28
N VAL A 502 21.96 10.50 -37.39
CA VAL A 502 22.42 11.69 -38.09
C VAL A 502 21.54 12.87 -37.71
N SER A 503 22.11 13.77 -36.92
CA SER A 503 21.52 15.06 -36.58
C SER A 503 21.97 16.09 -37.61
N VAL A 504 21.04 16.86 -38.19
CA VAL A 504 21.37 17.82 -39.26
C VAL A 504 20.78 19.18 -38.92
N HIS A 505 21.58 20.23 -39.12
CA HIS A 505 21.16 21.61 -38.90
C HIS A 505 19.94 21.97 -39.75
N SER A 506 18.93 22.61 -39.14
CA SER A 506 17.58 22.84 -39.68
C SER A 506 17.55 23.58 -41.01
N SER A 507 18.60 24.34 -41.34
CA SER A 507 18.77 25.00 -42.63
C SER A 507 19.08 24.06 -43.79
N LEU A 508 19.33 22.78 -43.52
CA LEU A 508 19.71 21.77 -44.48
C LEU A 508 18.67 20.64 -44.50
N GLU A 509 18.28 20.23 -45.68
CA GLU A 509 17.58 18.98 -45.95
C GLU A 509 18.65 17.93 -46.31
N VAL A 510 18.66 16.80 -45.59
CA VAL A 510 19.59 15.70 -45.85
C VAL A 510 18.92 14.60 -46.67
N ASN A 511 19.65 14.07 -47.65
CA ASN A 511 19.25 12.90 -48.42
C ASN A 511 20.41 11.88 -48.45
N THR A 512 20.09 10.59 -48.35
CA THR A 512 21.10 9.52 -48.53
C THR A 512 21.48 9.44 -50.01
N LYS A 513 22.69 9.86 -50.36
CA LYS A 513 23.21 9.84 -51.74
C LYS A 513 23.63 8.42 -52.13
N ASP A 514 24.31 7.74 -51.22
CA ASP A 514 24.63 6.32 -51.27
C ASP A 514 24.52 5.75 -49.86
N ARG A 515 23.97 4.55 -49.70
CA ARG A 515 23.85 3.87 -48.41
C ARG A 515 25.08 3.03 -48.08
N GLY A 516 25.90 2.69 -49.08
CA GLY A 516 26.99 1.75 -48.93
C GLY A 516 26.52 0.43 -48.30
N SER A 517 27.31 -0.10 -47.38
CA SER A 517 27.04 -1.34 -46.64
C SER A 517 26.17 -1.15 -45.39
N LEU A 518 25.73 0.08 -45.07
CA LEU A 518 24.87 0.34 -43.91
C LEU A 518 23.42 -0.07 -44.18
N SER A 519 22.68 -0.40 -43.11
CA SER A 519 21.22 -0.61 -43.16
C SER A 519 20.50 0.55 -42.46
N LEU A 520 19.26 0.84 -42.88
CA LEU A 520 18.44 1.88 -42.24
C LEU A 520 17.88 1.39 -40.89
N GLU A 521 17.65 2.34 -39.99
CA GLU A 521 17.06 2.16 -38.66
C GLU A 521 15.94 3.21 -38.47
N ASP A 522 14.97 2.97 -37.60
CA ASP A 522 13.94 3.96 -37.29
C ASP A 522 14.51 5.13 -36.47
N VAL A 523 14.36 6.35 -36.99
CA VAL A 523 14.74 7.61 -36.33
C VAL A 523 14.08 7.75 -34.96
N ASN A 524 12.83 7.31 -34.80
CA ASN A 524 12.10 7.39 -33.52
C ASN A 524 12.65 6.39 -32.50
N ALA A 525 12.96 5.16 -32.94
CA ALA A 525 13.58 4.14 -32.10
C ALA A 525 14.96 4.59 -31.59
N LEU A 526 15.69 5.39 -32.37
CA LEU A 526 16.96 5.97 -31.93
C LEU A 526 16.76 7.18 -31.00
N ARG A 527 15.82 8.08 -31.33
CA ARG A 527 15.51 9.29 -30.55
C ARG A 527 15.09 8.98 -29.11
N ALA A 528 14.38 7.87 -28.88
CA ALA A 528 14.00 7.40 -27.55
C ALA A 528 15.19 6.84 -26.72
N VAL A 529 16.26 6.39 -27.39
CA VAL A 529 17.45 5.81 -26.76
C VAL A 529 18.55 6.87 -26.55
N MET A 530 18.59 7.89 -27.39
CA MET A 530 19.52 9.03 -27.27
C MET A 530 19.15 10.00 -26.13
N THR A 531 17.90 9.98 -25.65
CA THR A 531 17.43 10.77 -24.50
C THR A 531 17.56 10.04 -23.15
N GLN A 532 18.15 8.83 -23.14
CA GLN A 532 18.09 7.90 -22.00
C GLN A 532 19.34 7.84 -21.12
N TYR A 533 20.36 8.67 -21.36
CA TYR A 533 21.51 8.82 -20.45
C TYR A 533 21.46 10.17 -19.73
N PRO A 534 21.96 10.24 -18.48
CA PRO A 534 21.55 11.28 -17.55
C PRO A 534 22.08 12.65 -17.98
N ASN A 535 21.18 13.63 -17.95
CA ASN A 535 21.59 15.02 -17.77
C ASN A 535 22.44 15.10 -16.50
N ASP A 536 23.59 15.79 -16.55
CA ASP A 536 24.25 16.26 -15.34
C ASP A 536 23.21 17.01 -14.48
N PRO A 537 23.14 16.78 -13.16
CA PRO A 537 22.23 17.48 -12.28
C PRO A 537 22.76 18.90 -11.96
N GLU A 538 23.00 19.72 -12.99
CA GLU A 538 23.14 21.16 -12.82
C GLU A 538 21.74 21.80 -12.72
N PRO A 539 21.43 22.53 -11.63
CA PRO A 539 20.10 23.04 -11.39
C PRO A 539 19.78 24.27 -12.26
N GLN A 540 19.01 24.07 -13.33
CA GLN A 540 18.00 24.98 -13.93
C GLN A 540 18.30 26.49 -14.07
N GLN A 541 19.56 26.94 -13.98
CA GLN A 541 19.96 28.36 -14.02
C GLN A 541 21.14 28.62 -14.96
N GLN A 542 21.21 27.91 -16.08
CA GLN A 542 21.93 28.41 -17.24
C GLN A 542 20.96 29.17 -18.14
N LEU A 543 21.30 30.43 -18.47
CA LEU A 543 20.64 31.19 -19.53
C LEU A 543 20.48 30.30 -20.76
N ALA A 544 19.37 30.47 -21.49
CA ALA A 544 19.05 29.75 -22.72
C ALA A 544 20.26 29.58 -23.65
N ARG A 545 21.01 28.49 -23.46
CA ARG A 545 21.94 27.98 -24.45
C ARG A 545 21.04 27.56 -25.58
N VAL A 546 21.08 28.32 -26.66
CA VAL A 546 20.44 27.96 -27.93
C VAL A 546 21.05 26.63 -28.33
N SER A 547 20.38 25.53 -28.00
CA SER A 547 20.70 24.23 -28.57
C SER A 547 20.74 24.42 -30.08
N PRO A 548 21.80 23.98 -30.78
CA PRO A 548 21.85 24.12 -32.22
C PRO A 548 20.59 23.47 -32.79
N PRO A 549 19.97 24.05 -33.85
CA PRO A 549 18.70 23.57 -34.37
C PRO A 549 18.94 22.31 -35.23
N THR A 550 19.51 21.27 -34.63
CA THR A 550 19.92 20.03 -35.26
C THR A 550 18.95 18.92 -34.88
N GLU A 551 18.19 18.42 -35.86
CA GLU A 551 17.24 17.33 -35.66
C GLU A 551 17.83 16.01 -36.14
N VAL A 552 17.58 14.91 -35.42
CA VAL A 552 17.87 13.56 -35.94
C VAL A 552 16.93 13.29 -37.11
N MET A 553 17.48 13.31 -38.34
CA MET A 553 16.74 13.17 -39.60
C MET A 553 16.92 11.78 -40.24
N LEU A 554 18.05 11.12 -40.01
CA LEU A 554 18.33 9.77 -40.52
C LEU A 554 18.91 8.90 -39.41
N ALA A 555 18.69 7.58 -39.48
CA ALA A 555 19.32 6.61 -38.62
C ALA A 555 19.80 5.39 -39.42
N PHE A 556 20.98 4.89 -39.06
CA PHE A 556 21.63 3.74 -39.68
C PHE A 556 22.04 2.72 -38.62
N ARG A 557 22.22 1.47 -39.03
CA ARG A 557 22.78 0.40 -38.20
C ARG A 557 23.66 -0.57 -39.01
N HIS A 558 24.64 -1.17 -38.35
CA HIS A 558 25.43 -2.28 -38.89
C HIS A 558 25.77 -3.31 -37.81
N ARG A 559 26.05 -4.55 -38.23
CA ARG A 559 26.43 -5.69 -37.37
C ARG A 559 27.70 -6.40 -37.82
N ASP A 560 27.96 -6.33 -39.12
CA ASP A 560 29.13 -6.91 -39.77
C ASP A 560 30.15 -5.81 -40.10
N ALA A 561 31.32 -6.21 -40.60
CA ALA A 561 32.35 -5.28 -41.06
C ALA A 561 31.83 -4.44 -42.25
N VAL A 562 31.76 -3.13 -42.06
CA VAL A 562 31.31 -2.19 -43.09
C VAL A 562 32.41 -1.99 -44.11
N GLN A 563 32.19 -2.45 -45.34
CA GLN A 563 33.16 -2.27 -46.44
C GLN A 563 33.10 -0.85 -47.01
N THR A 564 31.89 -0.29 -47.10
CA THR A 564 31.62 1.06 -47.62
C THR A 564 30.68 1.82 -46.67
N PRO A 565 31.09 2.95 -46.08
CA PRO A 565 30.19 3.83 -45.33
C PRO A 565 29.14 4.48 -46.23
N ALA A 566 28.03 4.94 -45.66
CA ALA A 566 27.04 5.74 -46.38
C ALA A 566 27.57 7.16 -46.66
N THR A 567 27.10 7.75 -47.76
CA THR A 567 27.35 9.15 -48.14
C THR A 567 26.04 9.92 -48.17
N LEU A 568 26.01 11.07 -47.51
CA LEU A 568 24.87 11.97 -47.41
C LEU A 568 25.08 13.19 -48.29
N SER A 569 24.00 13.69 -48.89
CA SER A 569 23.97 14.94 -49.66
C SER A 569 23.00 15.92 -49.01
N PHE A 570 23.25 17.23 -49.17
CA PHE A 570 22.52 18.28 -48.46
C PHE A 570 22.03 19.38 -49.39
N LYS A 571 20.80 19.86 -49.16
CA LYS A 571 20.20 21.00 -49.87
C LYS A 571 19.79 22.09 -48.87
N PRO A 572 19.89 23.38 -49.21
CA PRO A 572 19.39 24.45 -48.33
C PRO A 572 17.85 24.44 -48.31
N ARG A 573 17.27 24.63 -47.13
CA ARG A 573 15.82 24.79 -46.95
C ARG A 573 15.45 26.29 -46.99
N PRO A 574 14.33 26.69 -47.62
CA PRO A 574 13.86 28.07 -47.59
C PRO A 574 13.41 28.46 -46.16
N PRO A 575 13.43 29.76 -45.81
CA PRO A 575 12.97 30.21 -44.50
C PRO A 575 11.47 29.94 -44.32
N GLN A 576 11.10 29.31 -43.20
CA GLN A 576 9.69 29.17 -42.81
C GLN A 576 9.37 30.25 -41.76
N VAL A 577 8.68 31.30 -42.18
CA VAL A 577 8.31 32.42 -41.30
C VAL A 577 6.89 32.21 -40.79
N ASN A 578 6.73 31.88 -39.52
CA ASN A 578 5.43 31.91 -38.84
C ASN A 578 5.30 33.25 -38.11
N VAL A 579 4.09 33.80 -38.00
CA VAL A 579 3.83 35.02 -37.24
C VAL A 579 2.50 34.93 -36.46
N GLN A 580 2.52 35.44 -35.23
CA GLN A 580 1.33 35.69 -34.43
C GLN A 580 1.17 37.20 -34.23
N VAL A 581 0.06 37.76 -34.71
CA VAL A 581 -0.28 39.18 -34.59
C VAL A 581 -1.13 39.38 -33.34
N LEU A 582 -0.55 40.02 -32.33
CA LEU A 582 -1.21 40.34 -31.07
C LEU A 582 -1.68 41.80 -31.09
N THR A 583 -2.99 42.03 -31.19
CA THR A 583 -3.58 43.37 -31.34
C THR A 583 -4.26 43.80 -30.06
N LEU A 584 -3.92 44.99 -29.57
CA LEU A 584 -4.57 45.67 -28.47
C LEU A 584 -5.32 46.88 -29.03
N ALA A 585 -6.65 46.88 -28.90
CA ALA A 585 -7.52 48.01 -29.23
C ALA A 585 -8.05 48.63 -27.93
N GLN A 586 -7.46 49.74 -27.49
CA GLN A 586 -7.90 50.47 -26.31
C GLN A 586 -8.69 51.71 -26.72
N VAL A 587 -9.99 51.71 -26.44
CA VAL A 587 -10.88 52.84 -26.68
C VAL A 587 -10.95 53.70 -25.42
N LYS A 588 -10.39 54.92 -25.51
CA LYS A 588 -10.43 55.93 -24.46
C LYS A 588 -11.49 56.97 -24.78
N GLU A 589 -11.86 57.80 -23.79
CA GLU A 589 -12.87 58.86 -23.96
C GLU A 589 -12.54 59.87 -25.08
N GLN A 590 -11.25 60.09 -25.39
CA GLN A 590 -10.78 61.08 -26.36
C GLN A 590 -9.84 60.52 -27.45
N SER A 591 -9.53 59.22 -27.45
CA SER A 591 -8.68 58.59 -28.46
C SER A 591 -8.88 57.08 -28.53
N THR A 592 -8.59 56.48 -29.69
CA THR A 592 -8.46 55.02 -29.82
C THR A 592 -7.01 54.67 -30.09
N LEU A 593 -6.39 53.93 -29.17
CA LEU A 593 -5.04 53.39 -29.32
C LEU A 593 -5.12 51.98 -29.89
N HIS A 594 -4.49 51.79 -31.05
CA HIS A 594 -4.16 50.49 -31.60
C HIS A 594 -2.67 50.20 -31.36
N GLN A 595 -2.36 49.05 -30.77
CA GLN A 595 -1.00 48.53 -30.64
C GLN A 595 -0.97 47.12 -31.21
N TRP A 596 -0.01 46.83 -32.08
CA TRP A 596 0.22 45.51 -32.64
C TRP A 596 1.60 45.01 -32.20
N THR A 597 1.66 43.78 -31.70
CA THR A 597 2.93 43.08 -31.45
C THR A 597 2.96 41.86 -32.36
N LEU A 598 3.89 41.88 -33.32
CA LEU A 598 4.16 40.81 -34.25
C LEU A 598 5.17 39.86 -33.60
N VAL A 599 4.74 38.66 -33.24
CA VAL A 599 5.62 37.61 -32.70
C VAL A 599 5.99 36.69 -33.86
N PHE A 600 7.23 36.82 -34.34
CA PHE A 600 7.78 35.97 -35.39
C PHE A 600 8.37 34.70 -34.79
N ASP A 601 8.28 33.61 -35.55
CA ASP A 601 9.06 32.38 -35.34
C ASP A 601 9.62 31.92 -36.69
N VAL A 602 10.94 32.04 -36.87
CA VAL A 602 11.62 31.83 -38.15
C VAL A 602 12.39 30.51 -38.14
N GLY A 603 11.82 29.51 -38.79
CA GLY A 603 12.39 28.18 -38.98
C GLY A 603 13.28 28.04 -40.22
N TYR A 604 14.12 27.01 -40.18
CA TYR A 604 15.04 26.56 -41.24
C TYR A 604 16.14 27.56 -41.63
N ALA A 605 15.83 28.67 -42.28
CA ALA A 605 16.80 29.68 -42.70
C ALA A 605 16.50 31.03 -42.06
N ALA A 606 17.55 31.81 -41.80
CA ALA A 606 17.39 33.13 -41.23
C ALA A 606 16.84 34.13 -42.27
N ILE A 607 16.14 35.17 -41.81
CA ILE A 607 15.68 36.28 -42.64
C ILE A 607 16.36 37.59 -42.22
N ASP A 608 16.68 38.44 -43.18
CA ASP A 608 17.19 39.81 -42.99
C ASP A 608 16.14 40.87 -43.34
N LYS A 609 15.04 40.48 -44.00
CA LYS A 609 13.93 41.37 -44.37
C LYS A 609 12.61 40.63 -44.52
N PHE A 610 11.51 41.37 -44.39
CA PHE A 610 10.15 40.89 -44.65
C PHE A 610 9.25 42.03 -45.14
N ILE A 611 8.09 41.69 -45.70
CA ILE A 611 7.10 42.69 -46.13
C ILE A 611 6.00 42.80 -45.07
N LEU A 612 5.65 44.03 -44.70
CA LEU A 612 4.60 44.35 -43.75
C LEU A 612 3.45 45.08 -44.46
N ALA A 613 2.24 44.57 -44.38
CA ALA A 613 1.04 45.25 -44.85
C ALA A 613 0.37 46.00 -43.69
N VAL A 614 0.26 47.33 -43.80
CA VAL A 614 -0.40 48.21 -42.81
C VAL A 614 -1.60 48.93 -43.43
N PRO A 615 -2.62 49.35 -42.66
CA PRO A 615 -3.80 49.98 -43.23
C PRO A 615 -3.45 51.29 -43.93
N LYS A 616 -3.79 51.39 -45.22
CA LYS A 616 -3.43 52.51 -46.10
C LYS A 616 -3.94 53.86 -45.58
N ALA A 617 -5.09 53.86 -44.91
CA ALA A 617 -5.71 55.05 -44.33
C ALA A 617 -4.89 55.71 -43.21
N VAL A 618 -4.06 54.94 -42.47
CA VAL A 618 -3.28 55.42 -41.31
C VAL A 618 -1.77 55.17 -41.43
N ALA A 619 -1.29 54.72 -42.61
CA ALA A 619 0.11 54.38 -42.84
C ALA A 619 1.10 55.55 -42.58
N GLY A 620 0.65 56.80 -42.73
CA GLY A 620 1.43 57.98 -42.36
C GLY A 620 1.78 58.01 -40.87
N ASP A 621 0.81 57.67 -40.02
CA ASP A 621 0.82 57.92 -38.58
C ASP A 621 1.21 56.70 -37.73
N ILE A 622 1.33 55.51 -38.34
CA ILE A 622 1.81 54.30 -37.66
C ILE A 622 3.28 54.46 -37.27
N ARG A 623 3.54 54.30 -35.97
CA ARG A 623 4.88 54.32 -35.36
C ARG A 623 5.40 52.89 -35.20
N LEU A 624 6.45 52.56 -35.94
CA LEU A 624 7.30 51.38 -35.75
C LEU A 624 8.72 51.87 -35.43
N VAL A 625 9.13 51.73 -34.17
CA VAL A 625 10.48 52.09 -33.70
C VAL A 625 10.99 50.93 -32.87
N ASP A 626 11.91 50.15 -33.44
CA ASP A 626 12.44 48.94 -32.82
C ASP A 626 13.96 48.85 -33.03
N PRO A 627 14.77 48.56 -31.99
CA PRO A 627 16.23 48.43 -32.12
C PRO A 627 16.70 47.39 -33.16
N GLN A 628 15.88 46.36 -33.41
CA GLN A 628 16.18 45.29 -34.35
C GLN A 628 16.03 45.71 -35.82
N VAL A 629 15.30 46.79 -36.09
CA VAL A 629 15.08 47.33 -37.44
C VAL A 629 16.23 48.26 -37.83
N LYS A 630 16.63 48.18 -39.10
CA LYS A 630 17.66 49.02 -39.74
C LYS A 630 17.03 50.09 -40.63
N GLU A 631 16.04 49.69 -41.43
CA GLU A 631 15.40 50.54 -42.46
C GLU A 631 13.95 50.09 -42.65
N ILE A 632 13.04 51.02 -42.95
CA ILE A 632 11.64 50.74 -43.31
C ILE A 632 11.36 51.50 -44.60
N ARG A 633 11.17 50.78 -45.71
CA ARG A 633 10.85 51.36 -47.03
C ARG A 633 9.34 51.37 -47.21
N LYS A 634 8.73 52.55 -47.02
CA LYS A 634 7.27 52.74 -47.06
C LYS A 634 6.68 52.80 -48.48
N ASP A 635 7.54 52.85 -49.48
CA ASP A 635 7.26 52.98 -50.92
C ASP A 635 7.39 51.65 -51.69
N TYR A 636 7.52 50.52 -50.98
CA TYR A 636 7.68 49.20 -51.58
C TYR A 636 6.49 48.82 -52.49
N GLN A 637 6.80 48.39 -53.71
CA GLN A 637 5.85 47.83 -54.66
C GLN A 637 6.17 46.35 -54.90
N ALA A 638 5.15 45.49 -54.84
CA ALA A 638 5.31 44.06 -55.09
C ALA A 638 5.68 43.79 -56.56
N PRO A 639 6.63 42.87 -56.85
CA PRO A 639 6.93 42.46 -58.22
C PRO A 639 5.71 41.85 -58.92
N ALA A 640 5.54 42.15 -60.22
CA ALA A 640 4.37 41.71 -61.01
C ALA A 640 4.18 40.17 -61.08
N ASN A 641 5.21 39.38 -60.79
CA ASN A 641 5.20 37.91 -60.76
C ASN A 641 5.57 37.36 -59.37
N ALA A 642 5.15 38.00 -58.27
CA ALA A 642 5.41 37.48 -56.92
C ALA A 642 4.64 36.16 -56.67
N ALA A 643 5.35 35.10 -56.27
CA ALA A 643 4.77 33.81 -55.88
C ALA A 643 4.12 33.81 -54.47
N GLN A 644 3.75 34.98 -53.96
CA GLN A 644 3.14 35.15 -52.64
C GLN A 644 1.62 34.99 -52.74
N PRO A 645 0.96 34.37 -51.75
CA PRO A 645 -0.50 34.33 -51.71
C PRO A 645 -1.05 35.77 -51.65
N PRO A 646 -2.09 36.11 -52.45
CA PRO A 646 -2.61 37.47 -52.50
C PRO A 646 -3.23 37.86 -51.16
N LEU A 647 -2.89 39.06 -50.67
CA LEU A 647 -3.53 39.63 -49.48
C LEU A 647 -5.01 39.91 -49.80
N PRO A 648 -5.99 39.43 -49.00
CA PRO A 648 -7.38 39.83 -49.15
C PRO A 648 -7.51 41.36 -49.01
N ASN A 649 -8.28 41.99 -49.90
CA ASN A 649 -8.45 43.45 -49.96
C ASN A 649 -7.12 44.24 -50.05
N ALA A 650 -6.15 43.77 -50.84
CA ALA A 650 -4.82 44.39 -50.99
C ALA A 650 -4.84 45.92 -51.23
N GLU A 651 -5.87 46.47 -51.89
CA GLU A 651 -6.02 47.92 -52.13
C GLU A 651 -6.16 48.77 -50.85
N ALA A 652 -6.62 48.14 -49.75
CA ALA A 652 -6.78 48.76 -48.44
C ALA A 652 -5.47 48.85 -47.63
N TYR A 653 -4.38 48.24 -48.12
CA TYR A 653 -3.09 48.18 -47.44
C TYR A 653 -2.00 48.97 -48.17
N ALA A 654 -1.04 49.47 -47.40
CA ALA A 654 0.26 49.93 -47.87
C ALA A 654 1.31 48.88 -47.49
N LEU A 655 2.20 48.51 -48.42
CA LEU A 655 3.24 47.52 -48.19
C LEU A 655 4.56 48.21 -47.84
N TRP A 656 5.21 47.78 -46.77
CA TRP A 656 6.52 48.26 -46.34
C TRP A 656 7.55 47.12 -46.39
N GLU A 657 8.72 47.32 -47.02
CA GLU A 657 9.87 46.41 -46.84
C GLU A 657 10.58 46.81 -45.54
N VAL A 658 10.55 45.92 -44.54
CA VAL A 658 11.24 46.11 -43.26
C VAL A 658 12.56 45.35 -43.31
N VAL A 659 13.67 46.08 -43.21
CA VAL A 659 15.03 45.53 -43.23
C VAL A 659 15.56 45.48 -41.79
N LEU A 660 16.03 44.32 -41.37
CA LEU A 660 16.56 44.04 -40.05
C LEU A 660 18.06 44.41 -39.96
N ARG A 661 18.54 44.66 -38.74
CA ARG A 661 19.94 45.02 -38.47
C ARG A 661 20.91 43.83 -38.57
N SER A 662 20.39 42.63 -38.39
CA SER A 662 21.08 41.35 -38.54
C SER A 662 20.10 40.30 -39.04
N GLU A 663 20.60 39.22 -39.65
CA GLU A 663 19.81 38.02 -39.88
C GLU A 663 19.14 37.53 -38.58
N ARG A 664 17.91 37.03 -38.67
CA ARG A 664 17.12 36.49 -37.56
C ARG A 664 16.61 35.08 -37.86
N MET A 665 16.79 34.19 -36.90
CA MET A 665 16.26 32.82 -36.86
C MET A 665 15.66 32.59 -35.46
N GLY A 666 14.66 31.72 -35.35
CA GLY A 666 13.89 31.51 -34.13
C GLY A 666 12.96 32.70 -33.82
N GLN A 667 12.63 32.87 -32.54
CA GLN A 667 11.61 33.83 -32.12
C GLN A 667 12.16 35.26 -31.93
N PHE A 668 11.44 36.24 -32.47
CA PHE A 668 11.64 37.66 -32.19
C PHE A 668 10.33 38.44 -32.28
N THR A 669 10.27 39.63 -31.70
CA THR A 669 9.05 40.44 -31.64
C THR A 669 9.29 41.85 -32.18
N LEU A 670 8.34 42.38 -32.94
CA LEU A 670 8.31 43.78 -33.35
C LEU A 670 7.00 44.42 -32.90
N SER A 671 7.02 45.68 -32.47
CA SER A 671 5.82 46.40 -32.01
C SER A 671 5.53 47.66 -32.83
N LEU A 672 4.26 47.84 -33.16
CA LEU A 672 3.71 48.99 -33.85
C LEU A 672 2.65 49.65 -32.98
N SER A 673 2.48 50.97 -33.10
CA SER A 673 1.42 51.72 -32.42
C SER A 673 0.85 52.82 -33.30
N HIS A 674 -0.44 53.08 -33.13
CA HIS A 674 -1.16 54.19 -33.76
C HIS A 674 -2.26 54.66 -32.79
N GLU A 675 -2.33 55.95 -32.55
CA GLU A 675 -3.39 56.56 -31.73
C GLU A 675 -4.12 57.59 -32.57
N GLN A 676 -5.42 57.36 -32.78
CA GLN A 676 -6.32 58.27 -33.50
C GLN A 676 -7.19 59.05 -32.51
N PRO A 677 -7.48 60.34 -32.74
CA PRO A 677 -8.38 61.11 -31.91
C PRO A 677 -9.81 60.54 -31.96
N GLY A 678 -10.49 60.55 -30.81
CA GLY A 678 -11.89 60.20 -30.70
C GLY A 678 -12.80 61.29 -31.26
N THR A 679 -14.00 60.92 -31.73
CA THR A 679 -14.93 61.87 -32.36
C THR A 679 -15.73 62.71 -31.36
N GLY A 680 -15.66 62.41 -30.06
CA GLY A 680 -16.37 63.11 -28.98
C GLY A 680 -17.90 62.96 -28.98
N ALA A 681 -18.46 62.16 -29.89
CA ALA A 681 -19.90 61.96 -30.01
C ALA A 681 -20.46 61.06 -28.90
N GLN A 682 -21.77 61.16 -28.65
CA GLN A 682 -22.47 60.38 -27.62
C GLN A 682 -22.53 58.87 -27.93
N SER A 683 -22.42 58.52 -29.22
CA SER A 683 -22.21 57.16 -29.71
C SER A 683 -21.25 57.18 -30.91
N VAL A 684 -20.35 56.20 -31.00
CA VAL A 684 -19.26 56.13 -32.00
C VAL A 684 -19.09 54.69 -32.48
N ALA A 685 -18.91 54.50 -33.79
CA ALA A 685 -18.45 53.24 -34.36
C ALA A 685 -16.92 53.24 -34.49
N VAL A 686 -16.26 52.18 -34.01
CA VAL A 686 -14.81 51.99 -34.07
C VAL A 686 -14.53 50.67 -34.79
N ASP A 687 -13.88 50.76 -35.95
CA ASP A 687 -13.41 49.62 -36.72
C ASP A 687 -11.98 49.23 -36.28
N LEU A 688 -11.70 47.93 -36.17
CA LEU A 688 -10.38 47.40 -35.84
C LEU A 688 -9.39 47.57 -37.01
N LEU A 689 -8.28 48.27 -36.75
CA LEU A 689 -7.17 48.40 -37.69
C LEU A 689 -6.26 47.16 -37.65
N GLN A 690 -5.92 46.60 -38.82
CA GLN A 690 -5.26 45.29 -38.97
C GLN A 690 -3.87 45.41 -39.60
N VAL A 691 -2.96 44.52 -39.26
CA VAL A 691 -1.59 44.48 -39.81
C VAL A 691 -1.24 43.03 -40.16
N HIS A 692 -0.63 42.81 -41.33
CA HIS A 692 -0.31 41.48 -41.84
C HIS A 692 1.15 41.37 -42.29
N VAL A 693 1.68 40.14 -42.38
CA VAL A 693 3.01 39.84 -42.92
C VAL A 693 2.87 39.01 -44.20
N PRO A 694 2.64 39.64 -45.38
CA PRO A 694 2.59 38.93 -46.66
C PRO A 694 3.83 38.07 -46.90
N GLY A 695 3.59 36.81 -47.27
CA GLY A 695 4.64 35.80 -47.48
C GLY A 695 5.03 34.99 -46.24
N ALA A 696 4.42 35.23 -45.07
CA ALA A 696 4.48 34.30 -43.95
C ALA A 696 3.89 32.93 -44.34
N PHE A 697 4.50 31.85 -43.85
CA PHE A 697 4.00 30.47 -44.00
C PHE A 697 2.70 30.27 -43.22
N GLN A 698 2.60 30.88 -42.04
CA GLN A 698 1.40 30.88 -41.22
C GLN A 698 1.27 32.23 -40.50
N GLU A 699 0.14 32.91 -40.68
CA GLU A 699 -0.27 34.05 -39.87
C GLU A 699 -1.45 33.65 -38.98
N THR A 700 -1.36 33.94 -37.69
CA THR A 700 -2.45 33.80 -36.71
C THR A 700 -2.55 35.07 -35.89
N GLY A 701 -3.58 35.24 -35.08
CA GLY A 701 -3.61 36.38 -34.17
C GLY A 701 -4.62 36.30 -33.05
N GLN A 702 -4.47 37.25 -32.13
CA GLN A 702 -5.37 37.50 -31.01
C GLN A 702 -5.64 39.00 -30.90
N VAL A 703 -6.85 39.35 -30.49
CA VAL A 703 -7.27 40.74 -30.31
C VAL A 703 -7.82 40.91 -28.90
N ALA A 704 -7.32 41.91 -28.17
CA ALA A 704 -7.84 42.32 -26.87
C ALA A 704 -8.42 43.73 -26.96
N VAL A 705 -9.68 43.90 -26.54
CA VAL A 705 -10.39 45.18 -26.53
C VAL A 705 -10.48 45.69 -25.10
N LEU A 706 -10.00 46.91 -24.86
CA LEU A 706 -10.15 47.64 -23.61
C LEU A 706 -11.02 48.87 -23.87
N LYS A 707 -11.77 49.29 -22.85
CA LYS A 707 -12.53 50.55 -22.84
C LYS A 707 -12.32 51.30 -21.52
N ASP A 708 -12.45 52.62 -21.53
CA ASP A 708 -12.54 53.40 -20.28
C ASP A 708 -13.86 53.08 -19.52
N ASP A 709 -13.88 53.35 -18.21
CA ASP A 709 -15.02 53.03 -17.33
C ASP A 709 -16.30 53.81 -17.68
N ASN A 710 -16.16 55.03 -18.21
CA ASN A 710 -17.27 55.89 -18.60
C ASN A 710 -17.86 55.58 -20.00
N LEU A 711 -17.30 54.60 -20.70
CA LEU A 711 -17.79 54.09 -21.98
C LEU A 711 -18.53 52.75 -21.81
N GLU A 712 -19.45 52.46 -22.70
CA GLU A 712 -20.14 51.17 -22.83
C GLU A 712 -20.01 50.68 -24.28
N ILE A 713 -19.65 49.40 -24.48
CA ILE A 713 -19.71 48.77 -25.80
C ILE A 713 -21.14 48.24 -25.97
N VAL A 714 -21.93 48.97 -26.76
CA VAL A 714 -23.35 48.68 -27.02
C VAL A 714 -23.49 47.43 -27.90
N LYS A 715 -22.56 47.24 -28.83
CA LYS A 715 -22.55 46.10 -29.76
C LYS A 715 -21.15 45.84 -30.32
N SER A 716 -20.78 44.58 -30.42
CA SER A 716 -19.62 44.10 -31.18
C SER A 716 -20.08 43.24 -32.35
N THR A 717 -19.53 43.49 -33.54
CA THR A 717 -19.78 42.66 -34.74
C THR A 717 -18.43 42.16 -35.23
N ALA A 718 -18.20 40.84 -35.18
CA ALA A 718 -16.96 40.19 -35.56
C ALA A 718 -17.18 39.21 -36.72
N GLU A 719 -16.28 39.20 -37.69
CA GLU A 719 -16.28 38.31 -38.86
C GLU A 719 -14.95 37.52 -38.90
N SER A 720 -15.03 36.21 -39.13
CA SER A 720 -13.87 35.28 -39.15
C SER A 720 -13.02 35.23 -37.86
N MET A 721 -13.61 35.60 -36.71
CA MET A 721 -12.97 35.61 -35.39
C MET A 721 -13.76 34.77 -34.39
N GLU A 722 -13.06 34.08 -33.49
CA GLU A 722 -13.65 33.31 -32.38
C GLU A 722 -13.46 34.10 -31.08
N GLU A 723 -14.54 34.37 -30.35
CA GLU A 723 -14.47 35.00 -29.01
C GLU A 723 -13.93 34.02 -27.97
N ILE A 724 -13.11 34.50 -27.04
CA ILE A 724 -12.41 33.71 -26.02
C ILE A 724 -12.44 34.38 -24.65
N ASP A 725 -12.20 33.60 -23.59
CA ASP A 725 -11.95 34.17 -22.26
C ASP A 725 -10.66 35.02 -22.30
N PRO A 726 -10.61 36.22 -21.70
CA PRO A 726 -9.39 37.03 -21.58
C PRO A 726 -8.17 36.30 -20.98
N ARG A 727 -8.36 35.18 -20.27
CA ARG A 727 -7.30 34.30 -19.76
C ARG A 727 -6.65 33.41 -20.84
N GLU A 728 -7.28 33.22 -21.99
CA GLU A 728 -6.70 32.52 -23.15
C GLU A 728 -5.82 33.43 -24.04
N LEU A 729 -5.80 34.74 -23.76
CA LEU A 729 -4.89 35.67 -24.42
C LEU A 729 -3.44 35.36 -24.08
N SER A 730 -2.53 35.71 -24.99
CA SER A 730 -1.09 35.66 -24.76
C SER A 730 -0.67 36.70 -23.72
N ASN A 731 0.38 36.40 -22.94
CA ASN A 731 0.77 37.16 -21.74
C ASN A 731 0.92 38.68 -21.93
N SER A 732 1.26 39.16 -23.14
CA SER A 732 1.38 40.60 -23.45
C SER A 732 0.03 41.34 -23.60
N LEU A 733 -1.04 40.59 -23.88
CA LEU A 733 -2.43 41.07 -23.99
C LEU A 733 -3.26 40.79 -22.72
N GLN A 734 -2.87 39.84 -21.86
CA GLN A 734 -3.53 39.61 -20.57
C GLN A 734 -3.37 40.84 -19.65
N ARG A 735 -4.43 41.63 -19.49
CA ARG A 735 -4.44 42.85 -18.66
C ARG A 735 -5.77 42.99 -17.91
N SER A 736 -5.74 43.66 -16.77
CA SER A 736 -6.95 44.10 -16.08
C SER A 736 -7.73 45.08 -16.97
N GLY A 737 -9.04 44.87 -17.14
CA GLY A 737 -9.90 45.73 -17.96
C GLY A 737 -10.06 45.30 -19.43
N VAL A 738 -9.52 44.16 -19.84
CA VAL A 738 -9.91 43.52 -21.12
C VAL A 738 -11.40 43.18 -21.05
N PHE A 739 -12.17 43.73 -21.99
CA PHE A 739 -13.63 43.58 -22.06
C PHE A 739 -14.07 42.55 -23.11
N LEU A 740 -13.40 42.52 -24.27
CA LEU A 740 -13.58 41.46 -25.27
C LEU A 740 -12.21 40.89 -25.65
N ALA A 741 -12.17 39.60 -25.93
CA ALA A 741 -10.98 38.91 -26.41
C ALA A 741 -11.36 37.97 -27.57
N TYR A 742 -10.57 38.00 -28.64
CA TYR A 742 -10.81 37.21 -29.84
C TYR A 742 -9.52 36.51 -30.29
N LYS A 743 -9.64 35.37 -30.99
CA LYS A 743 -8.56 34.71 -31.75
C LYS A 743 -8.98 34.45 -33.19
N TYR A 744 -8.02 34.41 -34.10
CA TYR A 744 -8.24 34.08 -35.51
C TYR A 744 -7.07 33.28 -36.11
N LYS A 745 -7.37 32.54 -37.18
CA LYS A 745 -6.42 31.64 -37.87
C LYS A 745 -6.36 31.86 -39.40
N ALA A 746 -7.21 32.72 -39.95
CA ALA A 746 -7.34 32.96 -41.38
C ALA A 746 -7.89 34.37 -41.65
N GLN A 747 -7.76 34.81 -42.91
CA GLN A 747 -8.26 36.09 -43.43
C GLN A 747 -9.39 35.85 -44.44
N PRO A 748 -10.25 36.85 -44.75
CA PRO A 748 -10.33 38.18 -44.13
C PRO A 748 -11.06 38.16 -42.79
N LEU A 749 -10.64 39.03 -41.86
CA LEU A 749 -11.34 39.29 -40.60
C LEU A 749 -11.85 40.73 -40.53
N SER A 750 -12.82 40.97 -39.64
CA SER A 750 -13.39 42.30 -39.38
C SER A 750 -13.90 42.35 -37.94
N LEU A 751 -13.70 43.47 -37.24
CA LEU A 751 -14.30 43.74 -35.93
C LEU A 751 -14.76 45.19 -35.88
N LYS A 752 -16.05 45.39 -35.62
CA LYS A 752 -16.69 46.70 -35.46
C LYS A 752 -17.30 46.81 -34.07
N LEU A 753 -17.04 47.92 -33.39
CA LEU A 753 -17.50 48.22 -32.04
C LEU A 753 -18.38 49.47 -32.05
N GLU A 754 -19.62 49.36 -31.59
CA GLU A 754 -20.52 50.49 -31.34
C GLU A 754 -20.41 50.87 -29.86
N ILE A 755 -20.04 52.12 -29.55
CA ILE A 755 -19.61 52.55 -28.21
C ILE A 755 -20.35 53.82 -27.79
N ALA A 756 -20.91 53.85 -26.59
CA ALA A 756 -21.67 54.97 -26.03
C ALA A 756 -21.09 55.48 -24.70
N ARG A 757 -21.46 56.70 -24.29
CA ARG A 757 -20.99 57.34 -23.04
C ARG A 757 -22.06 57.32 -21.94
N ASN A 758 -21.66 56.91 -20.73
CA ASN A 758 -22.53 56.78 -19.56
C ASN A 758 -22.94 58.13 -18.92
N ALA A 759 -24.10 58.16 -18.26
CA ALA A 759 -24.64 59.35 -17.57
C ALA A 759 -24.36 59.34 -16.05
N TYR A 760 -24.13 60.52 -15.46
CA TYR A 760 -23.78 60.68 -14.04
C TYR A 760 -24.99 60.89 -13.12
N ILE A 761 -24.88 60.41 -11.87
CA ILE A 761 -25.91 60.55 -10.80
C ILE A 761 -25.43 61.53 -9.71
N SER A 762 -26.32 62.36 -9.16
CA SER A 762 -26.04 63.36 -8.12
C SER A 762 -25.76 62.78 -6.73
N VAL A 763 -24.77 63.33 -6.01
CA VAL A 763 -24.31 62.84 -4.70
C VAL A 763 -25.13 63.42 -3.52
N PRO A 764 -25.52 62.61 -2.50
CA PRO A 764 -26.23 63.08 -1.31
C PRO A 764 -25.43 64.07 -0.43
N GLN A 765 -26.12 65.09 0.10
CA GLN A 765 -25.51 66.15 0.94
C GLN A 765 -25.37 65.78 2.42
N ALA A 766 -26.23 64.89 2.93
CA ALA A 766 -26.09 64.25 4.23
C ALA A 766 -26.77 62.87 4.21
N VAL A 767 -26.24 61.94 5.01
CA VAL A 767 -26.76 60.58 5.16
C VAL A 767 -26.77 60.22 6.64
N ILE A 768 -27.88 59.69 7.13
CA ILE A 768 -27.94 59.07 8.46
C ILE A 768 -27.55 57.60 8.31
N THR A 769 -26.46 57.18 8.97
CA THR A 769 -26.02 55.79 8.93
C THR A 769 -26.89 54.92 9.82
N HIS A 770 -27.21 55.38 11.03
CA HIS A 770 -28.06 54.68 11.98
C HIS A 770 -29.02 55.67 12.65
N ALA A 771 -30.32 55.35 12.65
CA ALA A 771 -31.33 55.99 13.48
C ALA A 771 -31.66 55.06 14.65
N VAL A 772 -31.39 55.46 15.88
CA VAL A 772 -31.54 54.61 17.08
C VAL A 772 -32.57 55.25 17.99
N LEU A 773 -33.70 54.59 18.16
CA LEU A 773 -34.80 55.02 19.02
C LEU A 773 -34.94 54.10 20.23
N THR A 774 -35.22 54.67 21.39
CA THR A 774 -35.52 53.93 22.62
C THR A 774 -36.80 54.49 23.22
N SER A 775 -37.91 53.75 23.10
CA SER A 775 -39.22 54.14 23.67
C SER A 775 -39.55 53.28 24.89
N ALA A 776 -39.87 53.93 26.02
CA ALA A 776 -40.49 53.29 27.17
C ALA A 776 -41.94 53.76 27.33
N VAL A 777 -42.83 52.82 27.63
CA VAL A 777 -44.23 53.11 27.94
C VAL A 777 -44.46 52.98 29.44
N ALA A 778 -44.94 54.04 30.06
CA ALA A 778 -45.25 54.09 31.48
C ALA A 778 -46.59 53.39 31.81
N THR A 779 -46.84 53.13 33.11
CA THR A 779 -48.05 52.41 33.55
C THR A 779 -49.37 53.16 33.30
N ASP A 780 -49.31 54.46 33.04
CA ASP A 780 -50.42 55.35 32.66
C ASP A 780 -50.55 55.55 31.14
N ARG A 781 -49.73 54.84 30.35
CA ARG A 781 -49.59 54.92 28.88
C ARG A 781 -48.89 56.16 28.33
N ALA A 782 -48.28 57.01 29.17
CA ALA A 782 -47.33 58.01 28.65
C ALA A 782 -46.15 57.30 27.95
N GLN A 783 -45.64 57.87 26.86
CA GLN A 783 -44.54 57.30 26.08
C GLN A 783 -43.36 58.25 26.09
N THR A 784 -42.18 57.78 26.52
CA THR A 784 -40.96 58.58 26.49
C THR A 784 -39.97 57.96 25.52
N THR A 785 -39.54 58.73 24.52
CA THR A 785 -38.68 58.25 23.43
C THR A 785 -37.41 59.09 23.33
N GLU A 786 -36.27 58.42 23.47
CA GLU A 786 -34.96 58.94 23.07
C GLU A 786 -34.74 58.62 21.58
N ALA A 787 -34.28 59.60 20.81
CA ALA A 787 -33.85 59.43 19.42
C ALA A 787 -32.39 59.87 19.29
N ILE A 788 -31.57 59.02 18.66
CA ILE A 788 -30.15 59.25 18.35
C ILE A 788 -29.92 58.98 16.87
N TYR A 789 -29.62 60.01 16.10
CA TYR A 789 -29.29 59.91 14.67
C TYR A 789 -27.78 60.05 14.44
N TRP A 790 -27.16 59.05 13.83
CA TRP A 790 -25.76 59.08 13.43
C TRP A 790 -25.61 59.72 12.05
N VAL A 791 -25.41 61.04 12.04
CA VAL A 791 -25.36 61.86 10.82
C VAL A 791 -23.94 61.89 10.28
N LYS A 792 -23.76 61.55 8.99
CA LYS A 792 -22.57 61.90 8.21
C LYS A 792 -22.92 63.08 7.31
N ASN A 793 -22.27 64.22 7.51
CA ASN A 793 -22.64 65.48 6.86
C ASN A 793 -21.60 65.92 5.84
N ASN A 794 -21.96 66.03 4.55
CA ASN A 794 -21.07 66.55 3.52
C ASN A 794 -21.18 68.09 3.46
N ALA A 795 -22.40 68.63 3.33
CA ALA A 795 -22.66 70.07 3.25
C ALA A 795 -24.05 70.56 3.73
N GLN A 796 -24.85 69.72 4.40
CA GLN A 796 -26.19 70.13 4.90
C GLN A 796 -26.06 71.04 6.14
N GLN A 797 -26.86 72.12 6.20
CA GLN A 797 -26.78 73.10 7.29
C GLN A 797 -27.64 72.74 8.51
N PHE A 798 -28.83 72.18 8.29
CA PHE A 798 -29.79 71.83 9.33
C PHE A 798 -30.34 70.41 9.12
N LEU A 799 -30.59 69.72 10.23
CA LEU A 799 -31.40 68.51 10.28
C LEU A 799 -32.81 68.92 10.75
N THR A 800 -33.77 68.84 9.84
CA THR A 800 -35.17 69.18 10.12
C THR A 800 -35.94 67.95 10.57
N VAL A 801 -36.47 68.02 11.80
CA VAL A 801 -37.16 66.92 12.49
C VAL A 801 -38.55 67.38 12.91
N ARG A 802 -39.59 66.60 12.59
CA ARG A 802 -40.96 66.83 13.06
C ARG A 802 -41.32 65.77 14.11
N LEU A 803 -41.64 66.22 15.33
CA LEU A 803 -42.06 65.31 16.41
C LEU A 803 -43.49 64.78 16.17
N PRO A 804 -43.87 63.64 16.79
CA PRO A 804 -45.25 63.16 16.77
C PRO A 804 -46.26 64.17 17.32
N LYS A 805 -47.53 64.03 16.95
CA LYS A 805 -48.60 64.89 17.44
C LYS A 805 -48.71 64.80 18.97
N THR A 806 -48.92 65.93 19.64
CA THR A 806 -48.94 66.08 21.11
C THR A 806 -47.61 65.83 21.85
N ALA A 807 -46.53 65.47 21.15
CA ALA A 807 -45.22 65.29 21.76
C ALA A 807 -44.66 66.63 22.29
N ARG A 808 -44.03 66.58 23.47
CA ARG A 808 -43.20 67.65 24.02
C ARG A 808 -41.75 67.21 24.11
N LEU A 809 -40.82 68.13 23.85
CA LEU A 809 -39.39 67.90 24.08
C LEU A 809 -39.13 67.92 25.61
N VAL A 810 -38.41 66.93 26.12
CA VAL A 810 -38.11 66.78 27.58
C VAL A 810 -36.61 66.77 27.90
N SER A 811 -35.76 66.89 26.90
CA SER A 811 -34.32 67.17 27.05
C SER A 811 -33.88 68.25 26.07
N ASP A 812 -32.74 68.87 26.33
CA ASP A 812 -32.05 69.63 25.28
C ASP A 812 -31.60 68.72 24.13
N VAL A 813 -31.31 69.32 22.97
CA VAL A 813 -30.81 68.61 21.79
C VAL A 813 -29.29 68.60 21.82
N PHE A 814 -28.68 67.41 21.74
CA PHE A 814 -27.24 67.23 21.73
C PHE A 814 -26.73 66.94 20.32
N VAL A 815 -25.77 67.73 19.83
CA VAL A 815 -25.12 67.53 18.54
C VAL A 815 -23.64 67.35 18.77
N LYS A 816 -23.08 66.17 18.44
CA LYS A 816 -21.63 65.88 18.56
C LYS A 816 -21.08 66.18 19.98
N GLY A 817 -21.88 65.87 21.00
CA GLY A 817 -21.53 66.09 22.42
C GLY A 817 -21.76 67.52 22.95
N GLN A 818 -22.32 68.44 22.15
CA GLN A 818 -22.65 69.80 22.59
C GLN A 818 -24.16 70.04 22.63
N THR A 819 -24.63 70.65 23.71
CA THR A 819 -26.02 71.05 23.91
C THR A 819 -26.41 72.21 22.99
N GLN A 820 -27.58 72.14 22.36
CA GLN A 820 -28.16 73.18 21.51
C GLN A 820 -29.66 73.31 21.76
N GLN A 821 -30.16 74.55 21.73
CA GLN A 821 -31.60 74.83 21.67
C GLN A 821 -32.05 74.77 20.20
N PRO A 822 -33.00 73.90 19.83
CA PRO A 822 -33.47 73.79 18.45
C PRO A 822 -34.32 75.00 18.06
N MET A 823 -34.14 75.49 16.83
CA MET A 823 -35.00 76.56 16.30
C MET A 823 -36.30 75.95 15.75
N LYS A 824 -37.45 76.59 15.98
CA LYS A 824 -38.68 76.23 15.26
C LYS A 824 -38.76 76.96 13.92
N ARG A 825 -39.25 76.29 12.88
CA ARG A 825 -39.57 76.92 11.59
C ARG A 825 -40.81 77.81 11.76
N GLU A 826 -40.79 79.00 11.17
CA GLU A 826 -41.93 79.92 11.26
C GLU A 826 -43.19 79.30 10.64
N GLY A 827 -44.30 79.27 11.40
CA GLY A 827 -45.56 78.65 10.98
C GLY A 827 -45.61 77.10 11.01
N ALA A 828 -44.57 76.41 11.49
CA ALA A 828 -44.56 74.93 11.56
C ALA A 828 -43.88 74.40 12.83
N ASP A 829 -44.39 73.28 13.38
CA ASP A 829 -43.76 72.56 14.51
C ASP A 829 -42.54 71.70 14.09
N ASP A 830 -41.80 72.15 13.06
CA ASP A 830 -40.56 71.54 12.62
C ASP A 830 -39.38 72.06 13.46
N LEU A 831 -38.62 71.15 14.08
CA LEU A 831 -37.38 71.43 14.80
C LEU A 831 -36.20 71.47 13.83
N LEU A 832 -35.50 72.59 13.79
CA LEU A 832 -34.28 72.81 13.01
C LEU A 832 -33.06 72.64 13.93
N ILE A 833 -32.33 71.54 13.75
CA ILE A 833 -31.12 71.22 14.52
C ILE A 833 -29.90 71.56 13.66
N ARG A 834 -29.00 72.42 14.15
CA ARG A 834 -27.85 72.89 13.36
C ARG A 834 -26.75 71.82 13.26
N LEU A 835 -26.36 71.47 12.03
CA LEU A 835 -25.32 70.47 11.78
C LEU A 835 -23.93 71.12 11.66
N PRO A 836 -22.87 70.51 12.23
CA PRO A 836 -21.50 70.94 12.02
C PRO A 836 -21.00 70.61 10.60
N SER A 837 -20.19 71.49 10.03
CA SER A 837 -19.67 71.41 8.66
C SER A 837 -18.14 71.24 8.57
N ASP A 838 -17.50 70.85 9.68
CA ASP A 838 -16.06 70.66 9.79
C ASP A 838 -15.56 69.38 9.10
N ALA A 839 -14.25 69.33 8.81
CA ALA A 839 -13.65 68.24 8.06
C ALA A 839 -13.79 66.85 8.72
N ALA A 840 -13.92 66.77 10.05
CA ALA A 840 -14.16 65.49 10.74
C ALA A 840 -15.59 64.97 10.50
N SER A 841 -16.58 65.86 10.47
CA SER A 841 -18.00 65.55 10.23
C SER A 841 -18.32 65.06 8.80
N ARG A 842 -17.41 65.33 7.85
CA ARG A 842 -17.43 64.74 6.49
C ARG A 842 -16.81 63.33 6.43
N ARG A 843 -15.88 63.02 7.33
CA ARG A 843 -15.17 61.72 7.34
C ARG A 843 -15.95 60.66 8.12
N ALA A 844 -16.40 61.00 9.32
CA ALA A 844 -17.10 60.10 10.24
C ALA A 844 -18.51 60.60 10.60
N ALA A 845 -19.41 59.68 10.92
CA ALA A 845 -20.74 60.03 11.43
C ALA A 845 -20.67 60.46 12.91
N PHE A 846 -21.52 61.39 13.32
CA PHE A 846 -21.61 61.91 14.70
C PHE A 846 -23.06 61.84 15.20
N PRO A 847 -23.28 61.70 16.52
CA PRO A 847 -24.62 61.57 17.07
C PRO A 847 -25.33 62.93 17.18
N VAL A 848 -26.61 62.94 16.80
CA VAL A 848 -27.60 63.97 17.14
C VAL A 848 -28.66 63.31 18.02
N ARG A 849 -28.78 63.72 19.28
CA ARG A 849 -29.63 63.10 20.30
C ARG A 849 -30.66 64.08 20.87
N PHE A 850 -31.88 63.61 21.10
CA PHE A 850 -32.89 64.31 21.90
C PHE A 850 -33.90 63.33 22.50
N VAL A 851 -34.62 63.76 23.54
CA VAL A 851 -35.70 62.98 24.16
C VAL A 851 -37.02 63.75 24.11
N TYR A 852 -38.08 63.07 23.69
CA TYR A 852 -39.44 63.61 23.70
C TYR A 852 -40.40 62.69 24.45
N GLU A 853 -41.49 63.27 24.94
CA GLU A 853 -42.56 62.57 25.63
C GLU A 853 -43.89 62.82 24.91
N VAL A 854 -44.61 61.74 24.61
CA VAL A 854 -46.01 61.77 24.18
C VAL A 854 -46.87 61.50 25.42
N PRO A 855 -47.67 62.46 25.90
CA PRO A 855 -48.52 62.26 27.06
C PRO A 855 -49.62 61.23 26.77
N SER A 856 -50.12 60.57 27.81
CA SER A 856 -51.21 59.59 27.68
C SER A 856 -52.49 60.24 27.13
N GLU A 857 -53.08 59.63 26.09
CA GLU A 857 -54.39 60.01 25.53
C GLU A 857 -55.51 60.02 26.58
N LYS A 858 -55.33 59.26 27.66
CA LYS A 858 -56.30 59.12 28.76
C LYS A 858 -55.60 59.21 30.12
N ALA A 859 -55.28 60.43 30.52
CA ALA A 859 -54.65 60.73 31.80
C ALA A 859 -55.32 59.98 32.97
N GLY A 860 -54.55 59.16 33.69
CA GLY A 860 -55.01 58.37 34.84
C GLY A 860 -55.51 56.94 34.53
N GLU A 861 -55.76 56.57 33.26
CA GLU A 861 -56.14 55.19 32.90
C GLU A 861 -54.90 54.27 32.88
N LYS A 862 -54.78 53.37 33.86
CA LYS A 862 -53.68 52.40 33.89
C LYS A 862 -53.70 51.46 32.68
N ILE A 863 -52.53 50.95 32.31
CA ILE A 863 -52.38 49.88 31.32
C ILE A 863 -53.17 48.64 31.77
N GLY A 864 -54.04 48.14 30.88
CA GLY A 864 -54.98 47.06 31.17
C GLY A 864 -54.37 45.66 31.10
N TRP A 865 -55.11 44.66 31.56
CA TRP A 865 -54.74 43.24 31.45
C TRP A 865 -54.46 42.71 30.03
N TRP A 866 -54.92 43.41 28.99
CA TRP A 866 -54.54 43.27 27.58
C TRP A 866 -54.83 44.59 26.85
N GLY A 867 -54.22 44.79 25.68
CA GLY A 867 -54.48 45.98 24.85
C GLY A 867 -53.45 46.19 23.75
N GLY A 868 -53.48 47.39 23.16
CA GLY A 868 -52.50 47.86 22.17
C GLY A 868 -52.02 49.29 22.46
N ILE A 869 -50.81 49.63 22.01
CA ILE A 869 -50.18 50.96 22.07
C ILE A 869 -49.60 51.26 20.68
N HIS A 870 -49.91 52.43 20.12
CA HIS A 870 -49.30 52.96 18.91
C HIS A 870 -48.09 53.84 19.26
N ILE A 871 -46.94 53.63 18.61
CA ILE A 871 -45.70 54.37 18.87
C ILE A 871 -45.21 55.02 17.57
N ASP A 872 -45.29 56.36 17.52
CA ASP A 872 -44.81 57.17 16.39
C ASP A 872 -43.34 57.63 16.59
N PRO A 873 -42.46 57.45 15.60
CA PRO A 873 -41.13 58.06 15.57
C PRO A 873 -41.18 59.52 15.08
N PRO A 874 -40.10 60.31 15.26
CA PRO A 874 -39.97 61.61 14.61
C PRO A 874 -39.75 61.47 13.10
N ALA A 875 -40.41 62.31 12.30
CA ALA A 875 -40.23 62.35 10.85
C ALA A 875 -39.03 63.24 10.47
N LEU A 876 -38.26 62.78 9.49
CA LEU A 876 -37.08 63.47 8.95
C LEU A 876 -37.44 64.09 7.60
N LEU A 877 -37.28 65.40 7.44
CA LEU A 877 -37.78 66.09 6.23
C LEU A 877 -36.70 66.38 5.18
N ASP A 878 -35.48 66.68 5.63
CA ASP A 878 -34.42 67.24 4.77
C ASP A 878 -33.19 66.32 4.63
N VAL A 879 -33.33 65.00 4.90
CA VAL A 879 -32.25 64.02 4.78
C VAL A 879 -32.46 63.13 3.56
N THR A 880 -31.46 63.00 2.69
CA THR A 880 -31.62 62.29 1.41
C THR A 880 -31.78 60.77 1.57
N LYS A 881 -31.10 60.16 2.56
CA LYS A 881 -31.24 58.74 2.92
C LYS A 881 -30.91 58.49 4.39
N VAL A 882 -31.72 57.66 5.04
CA VAL A 882 -31.34 56.87 6.23
C VAL A 882 -30.95 55.46 5.73
N LEU A 883 -29.85 54.89 6.23
CA LEU A 883 -29.44 53.53 5.85
C LEU A 883 -30.14 52.48 6.73
N GLU A 884 -30.08 52.66 8.05
CA GLU A 884 -30.52 51.68 9.04
C GLU A 884 -31.25 52.35 10.20
N ALA A 885 -32.32 51.73 10.69
CA ALA A 885 -33.10 52.17 11.84
C ALA A 885 -33.28 51.03 12.86
N HIS A 886 -33.05 51.33 14.13
CA HIS A 886 -33.25 50.46 15.29
C HIS A 886 -34.23 51.12 16.25
N HIS A 887 -35.16 50.36 16.80
CA HIS A 887 -36.11 50.85 17.79
C HIS A 887 -36.24 49.84 18.94
N ALA A 888 -35.66 50.19 20.09
CA ALA A 888 -35.81 49.45 21.33
C ALA A 888 -37.09 49.88 22.05
N LEU A 889 -37.92 48.92 22.43
CA LEU A 889 -39.19 49.13 23.10
C LEU A 889 -39.14 48.54 24.52
N TYR A 890 -39.69 49.26 25.48
CA TYR A 890 -39.85 48.83 26.87
C TYR A 890 -41.31 48.95 27.32
N LEU A 891 -41.86 47.86 27.84
CA LEU A 891 -43.16 47.80 28.52
C LEU A 891 -42.98 47.59 30.03
N PRO A 892 -43.94 48.03 30.88
CA PRO A 892 -43.90 47.81 32.31
C PRO A 892 -43.75 46.33 32.70
N GLU A 893 -43.01 46.04 33.78
CA GLU A 893 -42.66 44.68 34.22
C GLU A 893 -43.83 43.71 34.43
N SER A 894 -45.04 44.24 34.64
CA SER A 894 -46.27 43.47 34.79
C SER A 894 -46.84 42.93 33.48
N HIS A 895 -46.28 43.29 32.32
CA HIS A 895 -46.79 42.98 30.99
C HIS A 895 -45.74 42.33 30.08
N ASP A 896 -46.21 41.53 29.12
CA ASP A 896 -45.40 40.96 28.05
C ASP A 896 -46.04 41.24 26.68
N TYR A 897 -45.19 41.40 25.67
CA TYR A 897 -45.59 41.57 24.28
C TYR A 897 -46.31 40.34 23.73
N THR A 898 -47.47 40.55 23.11
CA THR A 898 -48.21 39.51 22.38
C THR A 898 -47.95 39.52 20.87
N GLY A 899 -47.51 40.65 20.31
CA GLY A 899 -47.26 40.79 18.86
C GLY A 899 -47.02 42.25 18.47
N PHE A 900 -46.42 42.44 17.29
CA PHE A 900 -46.05 43.73 16.73
C PHE A 900 -46.56 43.82 15.30
N THR A 901 -47.08 44.98 14.91
CA THR A 901 -47.52 45.28 13.54
C THR A 901 -46.93 46.61 13.08
N GLY A 902 -46.55 46.70 11.80
CA GLY A 902 -45.83 47.83 11.23
C GLY A 902 -44.68 47.38 10.32
N PRO A 903 -43.98 48.32 9.65
CA PRO A 903 -42.87 48.04 8.75
C PRO A 903 -41.52 47.77 9.45
N MET A 904 -41.48 47.85 10.79
CA MET A 904 -40.31 47.57 11.61
C MET A 904 -40.28 46.07 11.98
N THR A 905 -39.13 45.41 11.85
CA THR A 905 -39.01 43.94 11.94
C THR A 905 -38.27 43.46 13.20
N LEU A 906 -38.72 42.39 13.83
CA LEU A 906 -38.17 41.94 15.13
C LEU A 906 -36.86 41.17 14.96
N SER A 907 -35.85 41.55 15.75
CA SER A 907 -34.51 40.95 15.69
C SER A 907 -34.54 39.41 15.85
N VAL A 908 -33.82 38.70 14.98
CA VAL A 908 -34.00 37.25 14.78
C VAL A 908 -33.64 36.39 16.02
N ARG A 909 -32.90 36.97 16.97
CA ARG A 909 -32.31 36.25 18.12
C ARG A 909 -33.33 35.69 19.12
N ASP A 910 -34.56 36.21 19.13
CA ASP A 910 -35.62 35.82 20.09
C ASP A 910 -36.63 34.76 19.60
N ARG A 911 -36.47 34.20 18.39
CA ARG A 911 -37.39 33.14 17.90
C ARG A 911 -37.12 31.81 18.61
N GLY A 912 -38.14 31.26 19.27
CA GLY A 912 -38.02 30.10 20.16
C GLY A 912 -37.58 28.78 19.50
N TRP A 913 -37.50 28.72 18.17
CA TRP A 913 -36.90 27.61 17.42
C TRP A 913 -35.48 27.25 17.90
N MET A 914 -34.66 28.23 18.29
CA MET A 914 -33.33 27.92 18.85
C MET A 914 -33.39 27.22 20.21
N ARG A 915 -34.36 27.55 21.08
CA ARG A 915 -34.56 26.87 22.37
C ARG A 915 -35.14 25.47 22.20
N PHE A 916 -36.03 25.29 21.23
CA PHE A 916 -36.50 23.96 20.82
C PHE A 916 -35.32 23.12 20.29
N ARG A 917 -34.51 23.67 19.37
CA ARG A 917 -33.37 22.97 18.78
C ARG A 917 -32.28 22.67 19.80
N SER A 918 -32.01 23.52 20.80
CA SER A 918 -31.07 23.18 21.88
C SER A 918 -31.56 22.01 22.74
N MET A 919 -32.88 21.92 22.97
CA MET A 919 -33.49 20.82 23.74
C MET A 919 -33.54 19.52 22.92
N VAL A 920 -33.80 19.59 21.62
CA VAL A 920 -33.89 18.44 20.71
C VAL A 920 -32.51 17.94 20.26
N ASN A 921 -31.50 18.81 20.12
CA ASN A 921 -30.13 18.40 19.76
C ASN A 921 -29.53 17.40 20.77
N ALA A 922 -29.95 17.47 22.04
CA ALA A 922 -29.54 16.51 23.07
C ALA A 922 -30.16 15.10 22.88
N LEU A 923 -31.23 14.99 22.10
CA LEU A 923 -31.96 13.74 21.83
C LEU A 923 -31.74 13.21 20.41
N VAL A 924 -31.63 14.10 19.41
CA VAL A 924 -31.34 13.77 18.00
C VAL A 924 -30.43 14.85 17.39
N PRO A 925 -29.10 14.65 17.36
CA PRO A 925 -28.13 15.68 16.94
C PRO A 925 -28.23 16.15 15.48
N ALA A 926 -28.91 15.38 14.60
CA ALA A 926 -28.89 15.57 13.15
C ALA A 926 -30.25 15.95 12.54
N PHE A 927 -31.10 16.68 13.27
CA PHE A 927 -32.45 17.02 12.79
C PHE A 927 -32.48 18.15 11.74
N GLY A 928 -32.24 17.78 10.48
CA GLY A 928 -32.43 18.63 9.30
C GLY A 928 -31.40 19.77 9.14
N PRO A 929 -31.36 20.40 7.95
CA PRO A 929 -30.41 21.48 7.66
C PRO A 929 -30.55 22.60 8.69
N SER A 930 -29.41 23.15 9.12
CA SER A 930 -29.42 24.40 9.84
C SER A 930 -29.93 25.50 8.91
N LEU A 931 -31.19 25.90 9.09
CA LEU A 931 -31.71 27.19 8.60
C LEU A 931 -31.11 28.35 9.41
N THR A 932 -29.80 28.29 9.62
CA THR A 932 -28.96 29.46 9.81
C THR A 932 -28.91 30.17 8.47
N GLN A 933 -29.91 31.01 8.21
CA GLN A 933 -29.51 32.31 7.68
C GLN A 933 -28.51 32.85 8.69
N SER A 934 -27.27 33.02 8.26
CA SER A 934 -26.34 33.94 8.92
C SER A 934 -27.10 35.25 9.19
N SER A 935 -26.81 35.89 10.31
CA SER A 935 -27.34 37.21 10.61
C SER A 935 -26.94 38.17 9.49
N GLY A 936 -27.86 38.38 8.54
CA GLY A 936 -27.69 39.34 7.46
C GLY A 936 -27.67 40.74 8.06
N ASP A 937 -26.48 41.31 8.08
CA ASP A 937 -26.22 42.69 7.67
C ASP A 937 -27.10 43.77 8.34
N TRP A 938 -27.12 43.74 9.68
CA TRP A 938 -27.39 44.92 10.49
C TRP A 938 -26.06 45.41 11.07
N ASN A 939 -25.72 46.67 10.85
CA ASN A 939 -24.43 47.20 11.29
C ASN A 939 -24.41 47.36 12.81
N THR A 940 -23.22 47.27 13.40
CA THR A 940 -23.08 47.55 14.84
C THR A 940 -23.29 49.03 15.08
N VAL A 941 -24.41 49.38 15.71
CA VAL A 941 -24.72 50.74 16.18
C VAL A 941 -23.49 51.35 16.85
N PRO A 942 -22.98 52.50 16.38
CA PRO A 942 -21.80 53.11 16.99
C PRO A 942 -22.06 53.46 18.46
N ALA A 943 -21.07 53.19 19.32
CA ALA A 943 -21.19 53.48 20.73
C ALA A 943 -20.93 54.97 21.00
N ILE A 944 -21.84 55.62 21.73
CA ILE A 944 -21.58 56.96 22.27
C ILE A 944 -20.50 56.86 23.36
N PRO A 945 -19.43 57.68 23.32
CA PRO A 945 -18.38 57.71 24.35
C PRO A 945 -18.92 57.95 25.78
N PRO A 946 -18.30 57.38 26.83
CA PRO A 946 -18.81 57.48 28.21
C PRO A 946 -18.89 58.92 28.75
N ASP A 947 -17.92 59.76 28.38
CA ASP A 947 -17.87 61.19 28.66
C ASP A 947 -19.04 61.95 28.04
N GLN A 948 -19.40 61.63 26.79
CA GLN A 948 -20.56 62.24 26.12
C GLN A 948 -21.89 61.73 26.68
N LYS A 949 -21.96 60.48 27.15
CA LYS A 949 -23.14 59.95 27.85
C LYS A 949 -23.39 60.60 29.20
N ALA A 950 -22.36 61.07 29.89
CA ALA A 950 -22.49 61.74 31.18
C ALA A 950 -23.15 63.13 31.06
N ALA A 951 -23.11 63.75 29.87
CA ALA A 951 -23.76 65.03 29.58
C ALA A 951 -25.27 64.90 29.29
N PHE A 952 -25.89 63.74 29.51
CA PHE A 952 -27.29 63.48 29.16
C PHE A 952 -28.24 63.73 30.34
N ASP A 953 -28.83 64.93 30.39
CA ASP A 953 -29.67 65.41 31.50
C ASP A 953 -30.96 64.60 31.76
N PHE A 954 -31.40 63.82 30.78
CA PHE A 954 -32.60 62.98 30.87
C PHE A 954 -32.30 61.58 30.32
N GLN A 955 -32.72 60.54 31.05
CA GLN A 955 -32.63 59.13 30.64
C GLN A 955 -34.03 58.51 30.58
N VAL A 956 -34.29 57.73 29.53
CA VAL A 956 -35.57 57.01 29.37
C VAL A 956 -35.65 55.90 30.43
N PRO A 957 -36.78 55.73 31.14
CA PRO A 957 -36.93 54.68 32.15
C PRO A 957 -37.04 53.29 31.51
N THR A 958 -35.89 52.64 31.27
CA THR A 958 -35.79 51.31 30.63
C THR A 958 -36.13 50.15 31.58
N GLN A 959 -37.24 50.24 32.31
CA GLN A 959 -37.72 49.16 33.17
C GLN A 959 -38.53 48.14 32.37
N GLY A 960 -38.50 46.87 32.79
CA GLY A 960 -39.23 45.79 32.12
C GLY A 960 -38.53 45.19 30.91
N ARG A 961 -39.32 44.68 29.97
CA ARG A 961 -38.83 43.81 28.89
C ARG A 961 -38.43 44.65 27.68
N ASN A 962 -37.16 44.57 27.27
CA ASN A 962 -36.67 45.12 26.00
C ASN A 962 -37.08 44.22 24.82
N VAL A 963 -37.56 44.82 23.73
CA VAL A 963 -37.59 44.22 22.38
C VAL A 963 -37.03 45.22 21.37
N VAL A 964 -36.07 44.79 20.55
CA VAL A 964 -35.46 45.62 19.49
C VAL A 964 -36.01 45.23 18.11
N LEU A 965 -36.53 46.24 17.41
CA LEU A 965 -37.01 46.18 16.02
C LEU A 965 -36.01 46.89 15.08
N HIS A 966 -35.92 46.44 13.83
CA HIS A 966 -34.98 46.92 12.82
C HIS A 966 -35.67 47.20 11.47
N ARG A 967 -35.14 48.16 10.70
CA ARG A 967 -35.56 48.47 9.33
C ARG A 967 -34.40 49.06 8.52
N LEU A 968 -34.30 48.69 7.24
CA LEU A 968 -33.47 49.42 6.27
C LEU A 968 -34.25 50.64 5.80
N GLY A 969 -33.65 51.82 5.86
CA GLY A 969 -34.35 53.09 5.68
C GLY A 969 -34.80 53.74 7.00
N GLU A 970 -35.79 54.61 6.91
CA GLU A 970 -36.22 55.49 8.00
C GLU A 970 -36.96 54.75 9.12
N PRO A 971 -36.92 55.24 10.38
CA PRO A 971 -37.85 54.81 11.43
C PRO A 971 -39.30 54.93 10.97
N ALA A 972 -40.18 54.04 11.43
CA ALA A 972 -41.61 54.11 11.14
C ALA A 972 -42.45 53.61 12.33
N ALA A 973 -43.73 53.98 12.33
CA ALA A 973 -44.66 53.69 13.40
C ALA A 973 -44.80 52.19 13.70
N ILE A 974 -45.00 51.88 14.98
CA ILE A 974 -45.13 50.51 15.48
C ILE A 974 -46.40 50.39 16.32
N ASP A 975 -47.26 49.46 15.95
CA ASP A 975 -48.37 49.00 16.76
C ASP A 975 -47.93 47.82 17.64
N VAL A 976 -48.03 48.00 18.95
CA VAL A 976 -47.59 47.06 19.97
C VAL A 976 -48.81 46.46 20.65
N SER A 977 -49.01 45.15 20.56
CA SER A 977 -50.01 44.44 21.38
C SER A 977 -49.36 43.82 22.62
N PHE A 978 -50.07 43.86 23.75
CA PHE A 978 -49.56 43.40 25.05
C PHE A 978 -50.62 42.66 25.88
N ARG A 979 -50.15 41.89 26.85
CA ARG A 979 -50.97 41.18 27.85
C ARG A 979 -50.27 41.17 29.21
N SER A 980 -51.03 41.24 30.29
CA SER A 980 -50.47 41.13 31.63
C SER A 980 -49.94 39.73 31.92
N ARG A 981 -48.90 39.65 32.75
CA ARG A 981 -48.33 38.38 33.22
C ARG A 981 -49.37 37.56 33.99
N GLY A 982 -50.12 38.19 34.90
CA GLY A 982 -51.18 37.51 35.67
C GLY A 982 -52.20 36.78 34.78
N PHE A 983 -52.66 37.42 33.71
CA PHE A 983 -53.59 36.79 32.77
C PHE A 983 -52.91 35.70 31.90
N SER A 984 -51.60 35.77 31.69
CA SER A 984 -50.81 34.70 31.05
C SER A 984 -50.71 33.44 31.93
N TYR A 985 -50.46 33.58 33.24
CA TYR A 985 -50.50 32.48 34.20
C TYR A 985 -51.91 31.83 34.29
N PHE A 986 -52.97 32.65 34.25
CA PHE A 986 -54.35 32.14 34.24
C PHE A 986 -54.62 31.24 33.02
N LEU A 987 -54.24 31.67 31.81
CA LEU A 987 -54.41 30.90 30.58
C LEU A 987 -53.55 29.62 30.55
N GLU A 988 -52.34 29.65 31.12
CA GLU A 988 -51.49 28.47 31.34
C GLU A 988 -52.20 27.43 32.21
N GLY A 989 -52.80 27.86 33.33
CA GLY A 989 -53.61 27.00 34.20
C GLY A 989 -54.81 26.39 33.48
N VAL A 990 -55.59 27.19 32.75
CA VAL A 990 -56.76 26.71 31.96
C VAL A 990 -56.33 25.64 30.95
N MET A 991 -55.27 25.89 30.18
CA MET A 991 -54.77 24.93 29.18
C MET A 991 -54.21 23.66 29.82
N PHE A 992 -53.54 23.75 30.97
CA PHE A 992 -53.10 22.58 31.73
C PHE A 992 -54.28 21.69 32.10
N PHE A 993 -55.33 22.23 32.73
CA PHE A 993 -56.49 21.45 33.17
C PHE A 993 -57.30 20.86 31.99
N VAL A 994 -57.50 21.62 30.90
CA VAL A 994 -58.21 21.14 29.71
C VAL A 994 -57.46 19.97 29.05
N VAL A 995 -56.14 20.10 28.88
CA VAL A 995 -55.32 19.04 28.29
C VAL A 995 -55.30 17.81 29.21
N LEU A 996 -55.11 17.99 30.52
CA LEU A 996 -55.16 16.91 31.50
C LEU A 996 -56.50 16.14 31.44
N ALA A 997 -57.63 16.85 31.40
CA ALA A 997 -58.96 16.23 31.27
C ALA A 997 -59.13 15.44 29.96
N LEU A 998 -58.66 15.99 28.83
CA LEU A 998 -58.66 15.31 27.53
C LEU A 998 -57.76 14.06 27.49
N GLY A 999 -56.71 14.03 28.31
CA GLY A 999 -55.87 12.87 28.56
C GLY A 999 -56.58 11.82 29.41
N VAL A 1000 -57.16 12.22 30.55
CA VAL A 1000 -57.93 11.31 31.43
C VAL A 1000 -59.11 10.68 30.68
N ALA A 1001 -59.83 11.43 29.85
CA ALA A 1001 -60.89 10.89 28.99
C ALA A 1001 -60.40 9.76 28.04
N ARG A 1002 -59.13 9.79 27.64
CA ARG A 1002 -58.50 8.79 26.76
C ARG A 1002 -57.82 7.64 27.52
N TRP A 1003 -58.11 7.45 28.81
CA TRP A 1003 -57.47 6.40 29.62
C TRP A 1003 -57.62 4.98 29.07
N LYS A 1004 -58.79 4.66 28.48
CA LYS A 1004 -59.10 3.36 27.86
C LYS A 1004 -58.82 3.30 26.35
N ALA A 1005 -58.38 4.40 25.74
CA ALA A 1005 -58.13 4.48 24.30
C ALA A 1005 -56.95 3.59 23.85
N PRO A 1006 -56.95 3.11 22.59
CA PRO A 1006 -55.84 2.32 22.04
C PRO A 1006 -54.54 3.12 22.00
N LEU A 1007 -53.40 2.41 21.99
CA LEU A 1007 -52.06 3.02 22.08
C LEU A 1007 -51.82 4.09 20.99
N ARG A 1008 -52.38 3.91 19.79
CA ARG A 1008 -52.30 4.87 18.68
C ARG A 1008 -52.95 6.22 19.01
N GLU A 1009 -54.08 6.23 19.71
CA GLU A 1009 -54.75 7.48 20.11
C GLU A 1009 -54.03 8.18 21.26
N LYS A 1010 -53.50 7.40 22.21
CA LYS A 1010 -52.64 7.92 23.28
C LYS A 1010 -51.37 8.57 22.71
N PHE A 1011 -50.76 7.94 21.72
CA PHE A 1011 -49.62 8.49 21.00
C PHE A 1011 -50.00 9.77 20.23
N ARG A 1012 -51.13 9.79 19.51
CA ARG A 1012 -51.63 11.02 18.85
C ARG A 1012 -51.88 12.15 19.84
N TYR A 1013 -52.43 11.87 21.02
CA TYR A 1013 -52.61 12.85 22.09
C TYR A 1013 -51.26 13.43 22.56
N LEU A 1014 -50.25 12.59 22.81
CA LEU A 1014 -48.91 13.05 23.22
C LEU A 1014 -48.19 13.82 22.11
N LEU A 1015 -48.42 13.45 20.84
CA LEU A 1015 -47.88 14.16 19.69
C LEU A 1015 -48.55 15.54 19.52
N ILE A 1016 -49.87 15.65 19.71
CA ILE A 1016 -50.59 16.92 19.59
C ILE A 1016 -50.30 17.86 20.78
N PHE A 1017 -50.48 17.40 22.01
CA PHE A 1017 -50.42 18.27 23.20
C PHE A 1017 -49.03 18.33 23.86
N GLY A 1018 -48.21 17.28 23.70
CA GLY A 1018 -46.80 17.28 24.09
C GLY A 1018 -45.94 17.90 22.99
N LEU A 1019 -45.64 17.15 21.92
CA LEU A 1019 -44.73 17.64 20.86
C LEU A 1019 -45.27 18.90 20.16
N GLY A 1020 -46.56 18.94 19.81
CA GLY A 1020 -47.22 20.11 19.23
C GLY A 1020 -47.31 21.28 20.20
N GLY A 1021 -47.48 21.02 21.50
CA GLY A 1021 -47.35 22.04 22.55
C GLY A 1021 -45.96 22.67 22.56
N ILE A 1022 -44.90 21.85 22.54
CA ILE A 1022 -43.51 22.31 22.48
C ILE A 1022 -43.27 23.13 21.19
N LEU A 1023 -43.72 22.65 20.03
CA LEU A 1023 -43.59 23.40 18.76
C LEU A 1023 -44.31 24.76 18.83
N LEU A 1024 -45.50 24.81 19.43
CA LEU A 1024 -46.24 26.08 19.62
C LEU A 1024 -45.52 27.05 20.57
N THR A 1025 -44.75 26.58 21.57
CA THR A 1025 -43.90 27.47 22.39
C THR A 1025 -42.84 28.23 21.57
N GLY A 1026 -42.42 27.68 20.43
CA GLY A 1026 -41.42 28.28 19.55
C GLY A 1026 -41.97 29.18 18.45
N ILE A 1027 -43.26 29.04 18.12
CA ILE A 1027 -43.96 29.75 17.03
C ILE A 1027 -44.71 30.98 17.55
N LEU A 1028 -45.29 30.90 18.76
CA LEU A 1028 -46.06 31.98 19.35
C LEU A 1028 -45.19 32.93 20.16
N SER A 1029 -45.65 34.18 20.32
CA SER A 1029 -44.97 35.22 21.09
C SER A 1029 -44.68 34.81 22.54
N PRO A 1030 -43.71 35.45 23.23
CA PRO A 1030 -43.29 35.01 24.56
C PRO A 1030 -44.41 34.90 25.61
N ALA A 1031 -45.41 35.78 25.55
CA ALA A 1031 -46.61 35.69 26.40
C ALA A 1031 -47.40 34.38 26.19
N ASN A 1032 -47.43 33.86 24.96
CA ASN A 1032 -48.16 32.64 24.59
C ASN A 1032 -47.32 31.37 24.76
N GLY A 1033 -45.99 31.47 24.71
CA GLY A 1033 -45.09 30.37 25.08
C GLY A 1033 -45.32 29.86 26.51
N GLN A 1034 -45.79 30.73 27.41
CA GLN A 1034 -46.24 30.34 28.74
C GLN A 1034 -47.48 29.45 28.73
N VAL A 1035 -48.50 29.80 27.95
CA VAL A 1035 -49.76 29.03 27.84
C VAL A 1035 -49.50 27.61 27.31
N ALA A 1036 -48.56 27.48 26.37
CA ALA A 1036 -48.14 26.19 25.82
C ALA A 1036 -47.25 25.35 26.78
N LYS A 1037 -46.68 25.91 27.86
CA LYS A 1037 -46.05 25.07 28.91
C LYS A 1037 -47.09 24.23 29.64
N GLY A 1038 -48.27 24.81 29.93
CA GLY A 1038 -49.37 24.13 30.59
C GLY A 1038 -49.82 22.87 29.84
N SER A 1039 -49.96 22.93 28.51
CA SER A 1039 -50.33 21.75 27.71
C SER A 1039 -49.24 20.67 27.71
N VAL A 1040 -47.97 21.05 27.57
CA VAL A 1040 -46.84 20.11 27.58
C VAL A 1040 -46.71 19.40 28.93
N PHE A 1041 -46.83 20.15 30.03
CA PHE A 1041 -46.72 19.60 31.38
C PHE A 1041 -47.88 18.63 31.69
N ALA A 1042 -49.12 18.97 31.33
CA ALA A 1042 -50.27 18.07 31.44
C ALA A 1042 -50.11 16.80 30.59
N ALA A 1043 -49.63 16.93 29.34
CA ALA A 1043 -49.38 15.79 28.47
C ALA A 1043 -48.27 14.87 29.01
N GLY A 1044 -47.20 15.44 29.60
CA GLY A 1044 -46.12 14.70 30.25
C GLY A 1044 -46.61 13.87 31.44
N ILE A 1045 -47.42 14.45 32.33
CA ILE A 1045 -48.05 13.73 33.46
C ILE A 1045 -48.86 12.54 32.95
N MET A 1046 -49.67 12.73 31.90
CA MET A 1046 -50.47 11.65 31.31
C MET A 1046 -49.61 10.55 30.67
N ALA A 1047 -48.47 10.89 30.06
CA ALA A 1047 -47.54 9.92 29.51
C ALA A 1047 -46.99 8.99 30.61
N VAL A 1048 -46.52 9.56 31.72
CA VAL A 1048 -46.02 8.82 32.90
C VAL A 1048 -47.12 7.97 33.52
N ALA A 1049 -48.31 8.54 33.73
CA ALA A 1049 -49.43 7.83 34.33
C ALA A 1049 -49.85 6.59 33.50
N TRP A 1050 -49.86 6.72 32.17
CA TRP A 1050 -50.16 5.61 31.26
C TRP A 1050 -49.05 4.57 31.16
N THR A 1051 -47.78 4.95 31.15
CA THR A 1051 -46.66 3.98 31.06
C THR A 1051 -46.56 3.15 32.34
N VAL A 1052 -46.65 3.78 33.52
CA VAL A 1052 -46.66 3.08 34.82
C VAL A 1052 -47.84 2.10 34.90
N CYS A 1053 -49.06 2.52 34.57
CA CYS A 1053 -50.22 1.62 34.60
C CYS A 1053 -50.17 0.53 33.51
N GLY A 1054 -49.55 0.82 32.36
CA GLY A 1054 -49.30 -0.15 31.30
C GLY A 1054 -48.32 -1.25 31.72
N PHE A 1055 -47.23 -0.86 32.39
CA PHE A 1055 -46.22 -1.77 32.95
C PHE A 1055 -46.84 -2.74 33.96
N PHE A 1056 -47.60 -2.25 34.95
CA PHE A 1056 -48.27 -3.11 35.93
C PHE A 1056 -49.31 -4.06 35.29
N ARG A 1057 -50.01 -3.65 34.23
CA ARG A 1057 -50.87 -4.57 33.45
C ARG A 1057 -50.08 -5.61 32.67
N GLY A 1058 -48.93 -5.24 32.10
CA GLY A 1058 -48.00 -6.16 31.43
C GLY A 1058 -47.47 -7.23 32.38
N VAL A 1059 -47.00 -6.83 33.56
CA VAL A 1059 -46.54 -7.75 34.63
C VAL A 1059 -47.66 -8.69 35.08
N LYS A 1060 -48.88 -8.17 35.29
CA LYS A 1060 -50.05 -9.00 35.67
C LYS A 1060 -50.39 -10.04 34.60
N ASN A 1061 -50.35 -9.67 33.31
CA ASN A 1061 -50.61 -10.59 32.21
C ASN A 1061 -49.47 -11.61 31.98
N TRP A 1062 -48.23 -11.23 32.32
CA TRP A 1062 -47.07 -12.13 32.26
C TRP A 1062 -47.11 -13.22 33.34
N MET A 1063 -47.57 -12.88 34.55
CA MET A 1063 -47.79 -13.84 35.65
C MET A 1063 -48.91 -14.87 35.39
N GLN A 1064 -49.79 -14.64 34.41
CA GLN A 1064 -50.97 -15.47 34.14
C GLN A 1064 -50.85 -16.42 32.94
N ARG A 1065 -49.65 -16.63 32.38
CA ARG A 1065 -49.43 -17.59 31.28
C ARG A 1065 -48.92 -18.95 31.79
N PRO A 1066 -49.57 -20.08 31.46
CA PRO A 1066 -49.12 -21.41 31.89
C PRO A 1066 -47.82 -21.85 31.18
N LYS A 1067 -46.97 -22.60 31.90
CA LYS A 1067 -45.69 -23.14 31.41
C LYS A 1067 -45.88 -24.51 30.76
N HIS A 1068 -45.42 -24.70 29.53
CA HIS A 1068 -45.09 -26.03 29.00
C HIS A 1068 -43.59 -26.18 28.76
N ARG A 1069 -43.07 -27.38 29.01
CA ARG A 1069 -41.66 -27.78 28.81
C ARG A 1069 -41.52 -28.70 27.56
N PRO A 1070 -40.33 -28.76 26.94
CA PRO A 1070 -39.93 -29.73 25.89
C PRO A 1070 -39.49 -31.08 26.55
N PRO A 1071 -38.74 -32.07 25.96
CA PRO A 1071 -37.98 -32.18 24.69
C PRO A 1071 -38.11 -33.57 23.92
N PRO A 1072 -37.07 -34.39 23.55
CA PRO A 1072 -36.27 -34.37 22.29
C PRO A 1072 -36.00 -35.72 21.52
N LEU A 1073 -35.36 -35.59 20.32
CA LEU A 1073 -34.26 -36.37 19.66
C LEU A 1073 -34.07 -37.91 19.72
N GLY A 1074 -33.70 -38.51 18.56
CA GLY A 1074 -33.00 -39.82 18.35
C GLY A 1074 -33.37 -40.46 16.99
N GLY A 1075 -32.56 -41.24 16.24
CA GLY A 1075 -31.16 -41.77 16.30
C GLY A 1075 -30.63 -42.07 14.85
N GLY A 1076 -29.39 -42.51 14.59
CA GLY A 1076 -28.94 -43.94 14.45
C GLY A 1076 -29.62 -44.71 13.28
N GLY A 1077 -29.00 -45.49 12.38
CA GLY A 1077 -27.61 -45.96 12.15
C GLY A 1077 -27.58 -47.45 11.73
N GLY A 1078 -27.13 -47.84 10.52
CA GLY A 1078 -26.84 -49.26 10.16
C GLY A 1078 -27.05 -49.77 8.70
N SER A 1079 -25.99 -50.40 8.13
CA SER A 1079 -25.91 -51.58 7.21
C SER A 1079 -26.79 -51.82 5.94
N GLY A 1080 -26.13 -52.06 4.78
CA GLY A 1080 -26.44 -53.20 3.85
C GLY A 1080 -26.62 -52.99 2.32
N GLY A 1081 -25.86 -53.73 1.47
CA GLY A 1081 -26.31 -54.32 0.16
C GLY A 1081 -26.24 -53.52 -1.18
N PRO A 1082 -25.74 -54.09 -2.31
CA PRO A 1082 -25.69 -53.47 -3.67
C PRO A 1082 -26.49 -54.29 -4.76
N PRO A 1083 -26.45 -54.04 -6.11
CA PRO A 1083 -25.86 -52.94 -6.94
C PRO A 1083 -26.73 -52.34 -8.11
N ASN A 1084 -26.38 -51.13 -8.59
CA ASN A 1084 -26.44 -50.54 -9.98
C ASN A 1084 -27.72 -50.62 -10.89
N PRO A 1085 -27.83 -49.90 -12.05
CA PRO A 1085 -27.27 -48.60 -12.51
C PRO A 1085 -28.37 -47.53 -12.78
N GLY A 1086 -28.16 -46.27 -13.20
CA GLY A 1086 -27.00 -45.40 -13.49
C GLY A 1086 -27.56 -43.98 -13.74
N GLY A 1087 -26.90 -42.87 -13.36
CA GLY A 1087 -25.88 -42.16 -14.17
C GLY A 1087 -26.52 -41.02 -15.01
N GLY A 1088 -26.12 -39.74 -14.91
CA GLY A 1088 -25.17 -39.12 -13.98
C GLY A 1088 -24.88 -37.64 -14.28
N SER A 1089 -24.10 -37.03 -13.39
CA SER A 1089 -23.08 -35.99 -13.61
C SER A 1089 -23.42 -34.56 -14.11
N PRO A 1090 -22.58 -33.54 -13.76
CA PRO A 1090 -23.04 -32.14 -13.63
C PRO A 1090 -22.13 -31.07 -14.29
N LYS A 1091 -22.48 -29.78 -14.14
CA LYS A 1091 -21.47 -28.70 -13.97
C LYS A 1091 -22.08 -27.43 -13.32
N PRO A 1092 -21.42 -26.79 -12.33
CA PRO A 1092 -21.78 -25.47 -11.82
C PRO A 1092 -20.81 -24.37 -12.29
N GLU A 1093 -21.29 -23.13 -12.41
CA GLU A 1093 -20.45 -21.93 -12.56
C GLU A 1093 -21.12 -20.72 -11.86
N SER A 1094 -20.30 -19.81 -11.34
CA SER A 1094 -20.67 -18.75 -10.39
C SER A 1094 -21.37 -17.55 -11.05
N PRO A 1095 -22.18 -16.76 -10.32
CA PRO A 1095 -22.62 -15.44 -10.75
C PRO A 1095 -21.81 -14.30 -10.11
N GLU A 1096 -21.35 -13.35 -10.93
CA GLU A 1096 -20.84 -12.04 -10.48
C GLU A 1096 -21.85 -10.90 -10.78
N LEU A 1097 -21.55 -9.71 -10.27
CA LEU A 1097 -22.44 -8.54 -10.22
C LEU A 1097 -22.84 -7.98 -11.59
N VAL A 1098 -24.09 -7.48 -11.71
CA VAL A 1098 -24.38 -6.18 -12.37
C VAL A 1098 -25.57 -5.48 -11.68
N THR A 1099 -25.40 -4.23 -11.25
CA THR A 1099 -26.49 -3.29 -10.95
C THR A 1099 -26.71 -2.32 -12.11
N ALA A 1100 -27.96 -2.19 -12.62
CA ALA A 1100 -28.32 -1.05 -13.47
C ALA A 1100 -29.83 -0.78 -13.61
N LYS A 1101 -30.14 0.52 -13.73
CA LYS A 1101 -31.26 1.19 -14.43
C LYS A 1101 -32.61 1.48 -13.75
N VAL A 1102 -32.98 2.74 -13.97
CA VAL A 1102 -34.26 3.45 -13.78
C VAL A 1102 -35.12 3.29 -15.07
N PRO A 1103 -36.46 3.40 -15.04
CA PRO A 1103 -37.34 2.75 -16.03
C PRO A 1103 -38.00 3.68 -17.06
N VAL A 1104 -38.45 3.11 -18.21
CA VAL A 1104 -39.48 3.69 -19.11
C VAL A 1104 -40.29 2.57 -19.78
N HIS A 1105 -41.63 2.73 -19.83
CA HIS A 1105 -42.64 1.92 -20.54
C HIS A 1105 -44.01 2.67 -20.45
N PRO A 1106 -45.08 2.37 -21.23
CA PRO A 1106 -45.20 1.73 -22.55
C PRO A 1106 -46.15 2.56 -23.51
N PRO A 1107 -47.14 2.03 -24.30
CA PRO A 1107 -46.95 1.67 -25.72
C PRO A 1107 -48.06 2.08 -26.75
N VAL A 1108 -47.75 1.87 -28.05
CA VAL A 1108 -48.61 1.40 -29.20
C VAL A 1108 -49.92 2.11 -29.60
N SER A 1109 -49.99 2.54 -30.88
CA SER A 1109 -51.15 2.34 -31.79
C SER A 1109 -50.79 2.63 -33.27
N GLU A 1110 -51.28 1.78 -34.20
CA GLU A 1110 -51.19 1.85 -35.69
C GLU A 1110 -52.53 2.39 -36.29
N PRO A 1111 -52.78 2.49 -37.63
CA PRO A 1111 -51.95 2.32 -38.84
C PRO A 1111 -52.19 3.34 -40.02
N ALA A 1112 -51.49 3.09 -41.15
CA ALA A 1112 -51.96 3.17 -42.56
C ALA A 1112 -51.43 4.26 -43.54
N ILE A 1113 -51.53 3.91 -44.85
CA ILE A 1113 -51.37 4.70 -46.11
C ILE A 1113 -50.03 4.56 -46.88
N THR A 1114 -49.93 3.44 -47.61
CA THR A 1114 -49.50 3.24 -49.03
C THR A 1114 -48.30 3.95 -49.70
N ALA A 1115 -47.37 3.10 -50.17
CA ALA A 1115 -46.86 2.98 -51.55
C ALA A 1115 -45.81 3.97 -52.13
N ARG A 1116 -44.62 3.44 -52.48
CA ARG A 1116 -44.31 2.88 -53.82
C ARG A 1116 -42.95 2.16 -53.90
N THR A 1117 -42.90 1.14 -54.76
CA THR A 1117 -41.73 0.46 -55.36
C THR A 1117 -40.77 1.46 -56.05
N THR A 1118 -39.46 1.24 -56.25
CA THR A 1118 -38.81 0.10 -56.96
C THR A 1118 -37.30 -0.03 -56.63
N SER A 1119 -36.70 -1.17 -57.01
CA SER A 1119 -35.24 -1.39 -57.16
C SER A 1119 -34.99 -2.22 -58.44
N PRO A 1120 -33.74 -2.64 -58.71
CA PRO A 1120 -32.61 -1.92 -59.30
C PRO A 1120 -32.64 -2.15 -60.84
N PRO A 1121 -31.60 -2.52 -61.63
CA PRO A 1121 -30.13 -2.38 -61.54
C PRO A 1121 -29.48 -1.77 -62.82
N GLY A 1122 -28.13 -1.66 -62.85
CA GLY A 1122 -27.38 -1.70 -64.12
C GLY A 1122 -26.05 -0.93 -64.19
N GLY A 1123 -24.93 -1.66 -64.04
CA GLY A 1123 -23.76 -1.61 -64.93
C GLY A 1123 -22.75 -0.43 -64.90
N GLY A 1124 -21.47 -0.79 -64.85
CA GLY A 1124 -20.48 -0.24 -65.80
C GLY A 1124 -19.40 0.71 -65.25
N ASN A 1125 -18.14 0.28 -65.39
CA ASN A 1125 -16.92 1.10 -65.49
C ASN A 1125 -17.15 2.37 -66.36
N GLU A 1126 -16.47 3.51 -66.18
CA GLU A 1126 -15.03 3.69 -66.43
C GLU A 1126 -14.52 5.09 -66.00
N VAL A 1127 -13.24 5.14 -65.62
CA VAL A 1127 -12.26 6.24 -65.70
C VAL A 1127 -12.75 7.67 -66.03
N LYS A 1128 -12.63 8.58 -65.04
CA LYS A 1128 -11.73 9.75 -65.14
C LYS A 1128 -11.37 10.35 -63.78
#